data_AF-A0A163LPD6-F1
#
_entry.id   AF-A0A163LPD6-F1
#
_cell.length_a   1.000
_cell.length_b   1.000
_cell.length_c   1.000
_cell.angle_alpha   90.00
_cell.angle_beta   90.00
_cell.angle_gamma   90.00
#
_symmetry.space_group_name_H-M   'P 1'
#
loop_
_entity.id
_entity.type
_entity.pdbx_description
1 polymer ?
#
loop_
_entity_poly.entity_id
_entity_poly.type
_entity_poly.pdbx_seq_one_letter_code
_entity_poly.pdbx_strand_id
1 'polypeptide(L)'
;MRNKHVAWPLVVTMLISILFTTAGPAVPVSAAGETNLSLGKPVTASGQSQTYSPSNVNDGNQGTYWESTNQAFPQWIQVDLGANTSIDRIVLKLPSNWESRSQTLSVQGSVNGSTFTSIVDSADYEFSPSGTGNAVTLHFDETNTRYVRLNVTGNTTWPAAQLSEFEIYGSADSPSTPPTGDNISIGKPVTASSSTFTYVASNANDNDIHTYWEGGSNPSSLTLDLGSDHEITSIVLKLNPSAEWGTRTQTIQVLGHNQGSTNFSNLVSAQAYTFNPASGNLVTIPVTATAKRLQLNITSNSGAPAGQIAEFEVYGKPGQNPDLTITGLSWTPSSPLENDQITLQAIVKNIGGVEAPPTTVNFYLNSTLAGTSAVGALAVGASTTVSLQAGTYAAASYSLRAKVDENNQIIEQNKENNSYLHSSPLVIAPVESSDLVGTVQWTPTTPAAGNAVAFTVNLKNQGNKASASGSHAISVALKNPAGSTIQTLNGAYNGTLAAGASTSVTIPGTWTAANGSYTVTTTVAADANEAPVKRENNVSQANLSVYSSRGASMPYTRYDTDDAARGGGAILKTAPTFDQALTASEASGQSYVALPSNGSSLEWTVRQGEGGAGVTMRYTMPDSSNGMGLNGSLDVYVNGAKKKTIPLTSYYSWQYFSSDHPEDAPGGGRPLFRFDEVHWKMDTPLQPGDKIRIQKSNADNLEYGVDFIEIEPVPAAIARPANSVSVTDFGAVANDGNDDLQAFEAAVQAAASSGKTLYIPEGTFHLGNMWKVGSVGNMINDIKIMGAGIWHTNIQFTNPNAASGGISLRVTGQLDFSHIYLNSNLRSRYNQNAVYKGFMDNFGTNSKIHNVWVEHFECGFWVGDYAHTPAIIADGLIIENSRVRNNLADGVNFAQGTSNSTVRNSSIRNNGDDGLAVWTSNVNGAPAGVNNTFSYNTIENNWRAAAIAFFGGSGHKATHNLIVDTVGGSGIRMNTVFPGYHFQNNTGILFSDTTIIGSGTSKDLYNGERGAIDLEASNNPIRNVTFTNIDIRNTQRSAVQFGYGGGFQNIVFNQINIDGTGLDGITTSRFSTPHPGAAIYTYTGNGSATFNNLTTRNIAHPNLYFIQNGFNLILQ
;
A
#
# COMPACT_ATOMS: atom_id res chain seq x y z
N MET A 1 38.82 38.11 -8.43
CA MET A 1 38.97 36.90 -7.60
C MET A 1 38.65 35.69 -8.46
N ARG A 2 39.50 34.66 -8.34
CA ARG A 2 39.75 33.47 -9.17
C ARG A 2 38.56 32.74 -9.85
N ASN A 3 38.68 32.66 -11.17
CA ASN A 3 38.65 31.50 -12.09
C ASN A 3 37.40 30.62 -12.29
N LYS A 4 36.67 30.96 -13.37
CA LYS A 4 36.11 30.05 -14.38
C LYS A 4 37.06 29.99 -15.61
N HIS A 5 36.91 28.96 -16.45
CA HIS A 5 37.41 28.75 -17.83
C HIS A 5 38.59 27.76 -18.04
N VAL A 6 38.59 27.15 -19.25
CA VAL A 6 39.53 26.20 -19.92
C VAL A 6 38.99 24.74 -19.97
N ALA A 7 38.80 24.06 -21.10
CA ALA A 7 38.97 24.37 -22.53
C ALA A 7 38.30 23.32 -23.46
N TRP A 8 37.56 23.78 -24.46
CA TRP A 8 37.71 23.38 -25.88
C TRP A 8 38.79 24.32 -26.45
N PRO A 9 39.73 23.99 -27.38
CA PRO A 9 39.68 22.98 -28.46
C PRO A 9 41.05 22.28 -28.78
N LEU A 10 41.14 20.94 -28.78
CA LEU A 10 42.40 20.24 -29.09
C LEU A 10 42.23 18.85 -29.74
N VAL A 11 41.15 18.68 -30.54
CA VAL A 11 40.81 17.39 -31.19
C VAL A 11 40.88 17.46 -32.72
N VAL A 12 41.27 18.59 -33.33
CA VAL A 12 41.15 18.78 -34.79
C VAL A 12 42.49 18.93 -35.55
N THR A 13 43.68 18.86 -34.93
CA THR A 13 44.92 19.21 -35.69
C THR A 13 46.21 18.44 -35.41
N MET A 14 46.21 17.31 -34.71
CA MET A 14 47.47 16.60 -34.46
C MET A 14 47.38 15.06 -34.47
N LEU A 15 46.70 14.50 -35.48
CA LEU A 15 46.91 13.12 -35.96
C LEU A 15 46.88 13.06 -37.50
N ILE A 16 47.21 14.17 -38.15
CA ILE A 16 47.78 14.22 -39.51
C ILE A 16 49.29 14.33 -39.34
N SER A 17 49.92 13.20 -39.04
CA SER A 17 51.36 12.93 -39.14
C SER A 17 51.52 11.43 -38.89
N ILE A 18 52.15 10.70 -39.82
CA ILE A 18 52.31 9.24 -39.89
C ILE A 18 51.23 8.49 -40.71
N LEU A 19 50.69 9.13 -41.76
CA LEU A 19 50.00 8.40 -42.84
C LEU A 19 50.72 8.58 -44.19
N PHE A 20 52.03 8.32 -44.24
CA PHE A 20 52.76 7.94 -45.46
C PHE A 20 54.10 7.30 -45.05
N THR A 21 54.15 5.97 -44.95
CA THR A 21 55.27 5.13 -45.41
C THR A 21 54.85 3.66 -45.35
N THR A 22 55.15 2.93 -46.42
CA THR A 22 54.91 1.49 -46.66
C THR A 22 53.57 1.09 -47.29
N ALA A 23 53.32 1.59 -48.50
CA ALA A 23 52.65 0.77 -49.51
C ALA A 23 53.60 -0.38 -49.91
N GLY A 24 53.29 -1.60 -49.49
CA GLY A 24 53.80 -2.85 -50.06
C GLY A 24 52.80 -3.41 -51.09
N PRO A 25 53.23 -4.28 -52.02
CA PRO A 25 52.37 -4.74 -53.10
C PRO A 25 51.19 -5.54 -52.55
N ALA A 26 50.01 -5.36 -53.16
CA ALA A 26 48.83 -6.17 -52.87
C ALA A 26 49.16 -7.65 -53.08
N VAL A 27 49.19 -8.40 -51.99
CA VAL A 27 49.10 -9.87 -52.04
C VAL A 27 47.61 -10.18 -52.02
N PRO A 28 47.05 -10.90 -53.01
CA PRO A 28 45.66 -11.32 -52.93
C PRO A 28 45.54 -12.30 -51.76
N VAL A 29 44.79 -11.93 -50.73
CA VAL A 29 44.32 -12.86 -49.71
C VAL A 29 43.05 -13.50 -50.25
N SER A 30 43.11 -14.82 -50.46
CA SER A 30 42.01 -15.66 -50.90
C SER A 30 40.88 -15.65 -49.86
N ALA A 31 39.64 -15.45 -50.31
CA ALA A 31 38.46 -15.76 -49.53
C ALA A 31 38.44 -17.26 -49.15
N ALA A 32 37.91 -17.59 -47.97
CA ALA A 32 37.54 -18.96 -47.63
C ALA A 32 36.46 -19.41 -48.63
N GLY A 33 36.72 -20.49 -49.37
CA GLY A 33 35.86 -20.94 -50.46
C GLY A 33 34.45 -21.30 -49.99
N GLU A 34 33.44 -20.92 -50.77
CA GLU A 34 32.03 -21.24 -50.56
C GLU A 34 31.83 -22.77 -50.45
N THR A 35 30.91 -23.21 -49.59
CA THR A 35 30.67 -24.64 -49.32
C THR A 35 29.84 -25.29 -50.44
N ASN A 36 30.36 -26.35 -51.08
CA ASN A 36 29.60 -27.14 -52.04
C ASN A 36 28.55 -28.01 -51.32
N LEU A 37 27.28 -27.66 -51.48
CA LEU A 37 26.12 -28.28 -50.85
C LEU A 37 25.79 -29.68 -51.37
N SER A 38 26.33 -30.05 -52.54
CA SER A 38 26.11 -31.36 -53.16
C SER A 38 27.03 -32.46 -52.62
N LEU A 39 28.14 -32.11 -51.97
CA LEU A 39 29.23 -33.04 -51.66
C LEU A 39 28.74 -34.20 -50.76
N GLY A 40 28.93 -35.45 -51.22
CA GLY A 40 28.53 -36.66 -50.50
C GLY A 40 27.02 -36.88 -50.34
N LYS A 41 26.18 -36.06 -50.98
CA LYS A 41 24.71 -36.19 -50.94
C LYS A 41 24.23 -37.35 -51.82
N PRO A 42 23.02 -37.91 -51.57
CA PRO A 42 22.46 -38.95 -52.42
C PRO A 42 22.30 -38.49 -53.88
N VAL A 43 22.86 -39.27 -54.81
CA VAL A 43 22.74 -39.02 -56.25
C VAL A 43 22.00 -40.18 -56.93
N THR A 44 21.06 -39.84 -57.81
CA THR A 44 20.35 -40.79 -58.68
C THR A 44 20.43 -40.32 -60.13
N ALA A 45 20.35 -41.24 -61.08
CA ALA A 45 20.39 -40.92 -62.51
C ALA A 45 19.44 -41.80 -63.31
N SER A 46 19.15 -41.41 -64.56
CA SER A 46 18.32 -42.17 -65.50
C SER A 46 18.94 -43.52 -65.89
N GLY A 47 20.25 -43.65 -65.78
CA GLY A 47 21.01 -44.85 -66.09
C GLY A 47 22.50 -44.62 -65.91
N GLN A 48 23.29 -45.68 -66.05
CA GLN A 48 24.74 -45.60 -66.08
C GLN A 48 25.32 -46.61 -67.08
N SER A 49 26.53 -46.34 -67.58
CA SER A 49 27.33 -47.26 -68.38
C SER A 49 28.47 -47.83 -67.54
N GLN A 50 28.66 -49.15 -67.60
CA GLN A 50 29.77 -49.86 -66.94
C GLN A 50 29.92 -49.50 -65.45
N THR A 51 31.11 -49.08 -65.02
CA THR A 51 31.47 -48.74 -63.63
C THR A 51 31.38 -47.24 -63.33
N TYR A 52 30.91 -46.40 -64.26
CA TYR A 52 30.88 -44.94 -64.13
C TYR A 52 29.64 -44.48 -63.35
N SER A 53 29.72 -44.62 -62.02
CA SER A 53 28.62 -44.41 -61.06
C SER A 53 28.13 -42.95 -60.99
N PRO A 54 26.82 -42.70 -60.81
CA PRO A 54 26.27 -41.37 -60.51
C PRO A 54 26.91 -40.71 -59.29
N SER A 55 27.33 -41.46 -58.28
CA SER A 55 27.98 -40.92 -57.09
C SER A 55 29.32 -40.24 -57.37
N ASN A 56 29.91 -40.46 -58.55
CA ASN A 56 31.16 -39.82 -58.92
C ASN A 56 30.99 -38.31 -59.15
N VAL A 57 29.77 -37.80 -59.37
CA VAL A 57 29.57 -36.37 -59.67
C VAL A 57 29.63 -35.47 -58.43
N ASN A 58 29.77 -36.02 -57.23
CA ASN A 58 29.85 -35.24 -56.00
C ASN A 58 30.81 -35.85 -54.98
N ASP A 59 31.85 -36.53 -55.48
CA ASP A 59 32.92 -37.11 -54.67
C ASP A 59 34.10 -36.15 -54.47
N GLY A 60 34.11 -35.01 -55.16
CA GLY A 60 35.15 -33.98 -55.08
C GLY A 60 36.42 -34.32 -55.86
N ASN A 61 36.38 -35.31 -56.75
CA ASN A 61 37.46 -35.73 -57.61
C ASN A 61 37.08 -35.59 -59.09
N GLN A 62 37.51 -34.48 -59.71
CA GLN A 62 37.28 -34.21 -61.15
C GLN A 62 37.85 -35.30 -62.09
N GLY A 63 38.72 -36.20 -61.62
CA GLY A 63 39.23 -37.33 -62.41
C GLY A 63 38.27 -38.52 -62.55
N THR A 64 37.27 -38.65 -61.68
CA THR A 64 36.20 -39.65 -61.76
C THR A 64 34.97 -39.05 -62.43
N TYR A 65 34.14 -39.87 -63.08
CA TYR A 65 32.95 -39.37 -63.79
C TYR A 65 31.81 -40.37 -63.81
N TRP A 66 30.60 -39.84 -63.96
CA TRP A 66 29.40 -40.56 -64.35
C TRP A 66 29.24 -40.55 -65.86
N GLU A 67 28.84 -41.69 -66.43
CA GLU A 67 28.44 -41.83 -67.84
C GLU A 67 27.07 -42.48 -67.90
N SER A 68 26.14 -41.84 -68.60
CA SER A 68 24.80 -42.39 -68.82
C SER A 68 24.80 -43.54 -69.83
N THR A 69 23.64 -44.16 -70.06
CA THR A 69 23.51 -45.21 -71.07
C THR A 69 23.70 -44.63 -72.49
N ASN A 70 24.60 -45.22 -73.27
CA ASN A 70 24.97 -44.73 -74.60
C ASN A 70 23.79 -44.75 -75.59
N GLN A 71 23.72 -43.73 -76.44
CA GLN A 71 22.73 -43.50 -77.50
C GLN A 71 21.28 -43.35 -76.99
N ALA A 72 21.10 -42.98 -75.73
CA ALA A 72 19.78 -42.94 -75.07
C ALA A 72 19.35 -41.53 -74.59
N PHE A 73 19.85 -40.45 -75.19
CA PHE A 73 19.39 -39.10 -74.83
C PHE A 73 17.87 -38.92 -75.01
N PRO A 74 17.18 -38.17 -74.13
CA PRO A 74 17.72 -37.43 -72.99
C PRO A 74 18.05 -38.32 -71.79
N GLN A 75 19.08 -37.94 -71.03
CA GLN A 75 19.52 -38.62 -69.80
C GLN A 75 19.63 -37.59 -68.68
N TRP A 76 19.38 -38.00 -67.42
CA TRP A 76 19.39 -37.09 -66.29
C TRP A 76 20.19 -37.62 -65.11
N ILE A 77 20.73 -36.68 -64.31
CA ILE A 77 21.37 -36.95 -63.01
C ILE A 77 20.87 -35.93 -61.98
N GLN A 78 20.64 -36.38 -60.75
CA GLN A 78 19.94 -35.62 -59.71
C GLN A 78 20.61 -35.79 -58.35
N VAL A 79 20.79 -34.68 -57.65
CA VAL A 79 21.23 -34.62 -56.24
C VAL A 79 20.02 -34.30 -55.35
N ASP A 80 19.84 -35.06 -54.26
CA ASP A 80 18.92 -34.70 -53.16
C ASP A 80 19.70 -33.95 -52.06
N LEU A 81 19.41 -32.66 -51.87
CA LEU A 81 20.05 -31.84 -50.84
C LEU A 81 19.61 -32.22 -49.41
N GLY A 82 18.49 -32.95 -49.29
CA GLY A 82 17.90 -33.46 -48.05
C GLY A 82 16.77 -32.59 -47.49
N ALA A 83 16.76 -31.30 -47.84
CA ALA A 83 15.72 -30.32 -47.50
C ALA A 83 15.61 -29.24 -48.59
N ASN A 84 14.53 -28.46 -48.55
CA ASN A 84 14.39 -27.31 -49.45
C ASN A 84 15.49 -26.29 -49.11
N THR A 85 16.36 -26.01 -50.06
CA THR A 85 17.58 -25.22 -49.88
C THR A 85 17.63 -24.14 -50.94
N SER A 86 18.02 -22.93 -50.55
CA SER A 86 18.16 -21.82 -51.49
C SER A 86 19.49 -21.91 -52.22
N ILE A 87 19.44 -21.92 -53.55
CA ILE A 87 20.61 -22.07 -54.42
C ILE A 87 20.56 -21.00 -55.51
N ASP A 88 21.72 -20.50 -55.92
CA ASP A 88 21.85 -19.46 -56.96
C ASP A 88 22.96 -19.77 -57.97
N ARG A 89 23.74 -20.84 -57.72
CA ARG A 89 24.91 -21.19 -58.52
C ARG A 89 25.17 -22.68 -58.54
N ILE A 90 25.47 -23.20 -59.72
CA ILE A 90 26.06 -24.54 -59.88
C ILE A 90 27.33 -24.50 -60.73
N VAL A 91 28.24 -25.44 -60.48
CA VAL A 91 29.45 -25.64 -61.28
C VAL A 91 29.48 -27.09 -61.76
N LEU A 92 29.55 -27.25 -63.08
CA LEU A 92 29.61 -28.53 -63.76
C LEU A 92 31.02 -28.76 -64.29
N LYS A 93 31.57 -29.96 -64.16
CA LYS A 93 32.91 -30.28 -64.67
C LYS A 93 32.95 -31.59 -65.45
N LEU A 94 33.90 -31.69 -66.36
CA LEU A 94 34.39 -32.94 -66.95
C LEU A 94 35.85 -33.16 -66.54
N PRO A 95 36.41 -34.38 -66.69
CA PRO A 95 37.82 -34.61 -66.41
C PRO A 95 38.71 -33.63 -67.16
N SER A 96 39.63 -32.98 -66.42
CA SER A 96 40.35 -31.79 -66.88
C SER A 96 41.24 -32.03 -68.11
N ASN A 97 41.57 -33.29 -68.39
CA ASN A 97 42.39 -33.72 -69.53
C ASN A 97 41.60 -34.19 -70.77
N TRP A 98 40.26 -34.20 -70.72
CA TRP A 98 39.42 -34.62 -71.85
C TRP A 98 39.34 -33.58 -72.95
N GLU A 99 39.17 -34.00 -74.20
CA GLU A 99 39.00 -33.10 -75.35
C GLU A 99 37.79 -32.16 -75.21
N SER A 100 37.90 -30.97 -75.80
CA SER A 100 36.83 -29.97 -75.80
C SER A 100 35.56 -30.51 -76.45
N ARG A 101 34.41 -30.31 -75.80
CA ARG A 101 33.09 -30.76 -76.27
C ARG A 101 31.99 -29.83 -75.79
N SER A 102 30.83 -29.90 -76.43
CA SER A 102 29.63 -29.25 -75.91
C SER A 102 28.62 -30.30 -75.46
N GLN A 103 27.99 -30.08 -74.31
CA GLN A 103 26.83 -30.83 -73.86
C GLN A 103 25.60 -29.92 -73.81
N THR A 104 24.50 -30.37 -74.41
CA THR A 104 23.22 -29.67 -74.37
C THR A 104 22.47 -30.10 -73.12
N LEU A 105 22.20 -29.20 -72.18
CA LEU A 105 21.51 -29.53 -70.94
C LEU A 105 20.67 -28.38 -70.38
N SER A 106 19.72 -28.74 -69.51
CA SER A 106 18.96 -27.82 -68.66
C SER A 106 19.15 -28.17 -67.18
N VAL A 107 19.03 -27.18 -66.29
CA VAL A 107 19.00 -27.37 -64.83
C VAL A 107 17.56 -27.30 -64.35
N GLN A 108 17.13 -28.29 -63.56
CA GLN A 108 15.76 -28.40 -63.08
C GLN A 108 15.73 -28.54 -61.55
N GLY A 109 14.69 -27.96 -60.94
CA GLY A 109 14.44 -28.02 -59.50
C GLY A 109 13.14 -28.75 -59.17
N SER A 110 13.12 -29.42 -58.03
CA SER A 110 11.89 -29.96 -57.43
C SER A 110 11.92 -29.93 -55.91
N VAL A 111 10.79 -29.62 -55.27
CA VAL A 111 10.63 -29.75 -53.82
C VAL A 111 10.21 -31.15 -53.38
N ASN A 112 9.66 -31.95 -54.31
CA ASN A 112 9.05 -33.26 -54.01
C ASN A 112 9.72 -34.44 -54.73
N GLY A 113 10.67 -34.18 -55.63
CA GLY A 113 11.45 -35.20 -56.34
C GLY A 113 10.72 -35.89 -57.49
N SER A 114 9.50 -35.45 -57.83
CA SER A 114 8.66 -36.04 -58.89
C SER A 114 8.21 -35.03 -59.95
N THR A 115 7.87 -33.80 -59.56
CA THR A 115 7.53 -32.71 -60.50
C THR A 115 8.69 -31.74 -60.59
N PHE A 116 9.23 -31.55 -61.80
CA PHE A 116 10.41 -30.69 -62.03
C PHE A 116 10.05 -29.46 -62.87
N THR A 117 10.63 -28.33 -62.50
CA THR A 117 10.57 -27.07 -63.25
C THR A 117 11.98 -26.64 -63.66
N SER A 118 12.13 -26.05 -64.84
CA SER A 118 13.42 -25.49 -65.27
C SER A 118 13.84 -24.34 -64.36
N ILE A 119 15.06 -24.41 -63.85
CA ILE A 119 15.78 -23.31 -63.20
C ILE A 119 16.62 -22.59 -64.26
N VAL A 120 17.31 -23.37 -65.09
CA VAL A 120 18.04 -22.88 -66.26
C VAL A 120 17.54 -23.65 -67.47
N ASP A 121 17.05 -22.92 -68.46
CA ASP A 121 16.55 -23.50 -69.71
C ASP A 121 17.65 -24.24 -70.49
N SER A 122 17.24 -25.13 -71.39
CA SER A 122 18.19 -25.97 -72.14
C SER A 122 19.08 -25.14 -73.06
N ALA A 123 20.39 -25.30 -72.93
CA ALA A 123 21.39 -24.65 -73.79
C ALA A 123 22.61 -25.55 -74.03
N ASP A 124 23.41 -25.22 -75.04
CA ASP A 124 24.71 -25.85 -75.29
C ASP A 124 25.78 -25.24 -74.40
N TYR A 125 26.46 -26.07 -73.61
CA TYR A 125 27.55 -25.65 -72.76
C TYR A 125 28.87 -26.28 -73.20
N GLU A 126 29.82 -25.44 -73.56
CA GLU A 126 31.15 -25.85 -73.98
C GLU A 126 32.05 -26.14 -72.77
N PHE A 127 32.61 -27.34 -72.73
CA PHE A 127 33.67 -27.75 -71.82
C PHE A 127 34.97 -27.79 -72.60
N SER A 128 35.95 -26.97 -72.20
CA SER A 128 37.25 -26.87 -72.89
C SER A 128 38.43 -26.86 -71.91
N PRO A 129 39.46 -27.72 -72.08
CA PRO A 129 40.60 -27.81 -71.16
C PRO A 129 41.44 -26.54 -71.14
N SER A 130 41.67 -25.94 -72.31
CA SER A 130 42.58 -24.79 -72.46
C SER A 130 41.97 -23.47 -72.01
N GLY A 131 40.67 -23.44 -71.72
CA GLY A 131 39.94 -22.25 -71.27
C GLY A 131 39.54 -22.31 -69.81
N THR A 132 38.57 -23.18 -69.49
CA THR A 132 37.91 -23.24 -68.18
C THR A 132 38.31 -24.47 -67.36
N GLY A 133 39.30 -25.24 -67.82
CA GLY A 133 39.70 -26.49 -67.17
C GLY A 133 38.62 -27.57 -67.25
N ASN A 134 37.84 -27.59 -68.34
CA ASN A 134 36.63 -28.41 -68.48
C ASN A 134 35.59 -28.15 -67.38
N ALA A 135 35.38 -26.88 -67.01
CA ALA A 135 34.33 -26.48 -66.09
C ALA A 135 33.37 -25.47 -66.74
N VAL A 136 32.10 -25.52 -66.32
CA VAL A 136 31.05 -24.58 -66.70
C VAL A 136 30.34 -24.13 -65.42
N THR A 137 30.29 -22.83 -65.18
CA THR A 137 29.55 -22.25 -64.05
C THR A 137 28.25 -21.64 -64.55
N LEU A 138 27.14 -22.02 -63.92
CA LEU A 138 25.81 -21.48 -64.20
C LEU A 138 25.34 -20.70 -62.99
N HIS A 139 25.04 -19.42 -63.21
CA HIS A 139 24.39 -18.54 -62.25
C HIS A 139 22.94 -18.35 -62.64
N PHE A 140 22.05 -18.29 -61.65
CA PHE A 140 20.63 -18.07 -61.85
C PHE A 140 20.04 -17.35 -60.63
N ASP A 141 18.83 -16.80 -60.78
CA ASP A 141 18.13 -16.16 -59.67
C ASP A 141 17.89 -17.17 -58.54
N GLU A 142 18.02 -16.69 -57.30
CA GLU A 142 17.89 -17.49 -56.09
C GLU A 142 16.63 -18.37 -56.14
N THR A 143 16.85 -19.68 -56.11
CA THR A 143 15.81 -20.68 -56.27
C THR A 143 15.83 -21.65 -55.09
N ASN A 144 14.69 -21.74 -54.40
CA ASN A 144 14.50 -22.71 -53.32
C ASN A 144 14.09 -24.07 -53.88
N THR A 145 14.94 -25.07 -53.68
CA THR A 145 14.67 -26.44 -54.15
C THR A 145 15.32 -27.50 -53.26
N ARG A 146 14.78 -28.72 -53.27
CA ARG A 146 15.39 -29.86 -52.57
C ARG A 146 16.18 -30.76 -53.52
N TYR A 147 15.62 -31.01 -54.69
CA TYR A 147 16.22 -31.89 -55.70
C TYR A 147 16.67 -31.06 -56.89
N VAL A 148 17.96 -31.11 -57.20
CA VAL A 148 18.53 -30.43 -58.37
C VAL A 148 18.90 -31.48 -59.40
N ARG A 149 18.36 -31.34 -60.62
CA ARG A 149 18.51 -32.32 -61.70
C ARG A 149 19.09 -31.65 -62.94
N LEU A 150 20.11 -32.26 -63.53
CA LEU A 150 20.56 -31.95 -64.88
C LEU A 150 19.85 -32.88 -65.85
N ASN A 151 19.27 -32.33 -66.90
CA ASN A 151 18.69 -33.09 -68.00
C ASN A 151 19.48 -32.80 -69.27
N VAL A 152 20.26 -33.79 -69.73
CA VAL A 152 21.21 -33.69 -70.83
C VAL A 152 20.61 -34.34 -72.08
N THR A 153 20.59 -33.61 -73.19
CA THR A 153 19.95 -34.02 -74.45
C THR A 153 20.92 -34.21 -75.60
N GLY A 154 22.19 -33.80 -75.45
CA GLY A 154 23.22 -33.98 -76.46
C GLY A 154 24.64 -33.87 -75.91
N ASN A 155 25.59 -34.51 -76.59
CA ASN A 155 27.03 -34.41 -76.34
C ASN A 155 27.75 -34.57 -77.70
N THR A 156 28.59 -33.60 -78.07
CA THR A 156 29.18 -33.56 -79.42
C THR A 156 30.28 -34.59 -79.66
N THR A 157 30.87 -35.15 -78.60
CA THR A 157 32.08 -35.99 -78.71
C THR A 157 31.87 -37.45 -78.29
N TRP A 158 30.86 -37.72 -77.46
CA TRP A 158 30.54 -39.08 -77.01
C TRP A 158 29.03 -39.32 -77.03
N PRO A 159 28.54 -40.53 -77.35
CA PRO A 159 27.09 -40.78 -77.45
C PRO A 159 26.37 -40.91 -76.09
N ALA A 160 26.90 -40.35 -75.00
CA ALA A 160 26.29 -40.40 -73.66
C ALA A 160 26.46 -39.08 -72.90
N ALA A 161 25.62 -38.85 -71.89
CA ALA A 161 25.81 -37.74 -70.95
C ALA A 161 26.96 -38.11 -70.02
N GLN A 162 27.92 -37.20 -69.86
CA GLN A 162 29.10 -37.43 -69.02
C GLN A 162 29.29 -36.26 -68.07
N LEU A 163 29.63 -36.53 -66.82
CA LEU A 163 29.87 -35.46 -65.83
C LEU A 163 30.83 -35.95 -64.74
N SER A 164 31.85 -35.16 -64.41
CA SER A 164 32.78 -35.45 -63.32
C SER A 164 32.40 -34.78 -62.01
N GLU A 165 31.92 -33.53 -62.03
CA GLU A 165 31.44 -32.85 -60.82
C GLU A 165 30.14 -32.09 -61.11
N PHE A 166 29.23 -32.11 -60.14
CA PHE A 166 27.99 -31.38 -60.08
C PHE A 166 27.91 -30.62 -58.75
N GLU A 167 28.63 -29.50 -58.68
CA GLU A 167 28.75 -28.69 -57.47
C GLU A 167 27.56 -27.72 -57.37
N ILE A 168 26.95 -27.60 -56.20
CA ILE A 168 25.77 -26.75 -55.94
C ILE A 168 26.12 -25.82 -54.79
N TYR A 169 25.88 -24.51 -54.95
CA TYR A 169 26.20 -23.49 -53.96
C TYR A 169 24.95 -22.68 -53.60
N GLY A 170 24.90 -22.20 -52.35
CA GLY A 170 23.86 -21.31 -51.85
C GLY A 170 24.36 -19.87 -51.76
N SER A 171 23.42 -18.92 -51.75
CA SER A 171 23.69 -17.50 -51.53
C SER A 171 24.35 -17.30 -50.16
N ALA A 172 25.46 -16.56 -50.11
CA ALA A 172 26.12 -16.22 -48.85
C ALA A 172 25.17 -15.38 -47.97
N ASP A 173 24.94 -15.84 -46.74
CA ASP A 173 24.04 -15.23 -45.75
C ASP A 173 24.22 -13.71 -45.66
N SER A 174 23.35 -12.96 -46.33
CA SER A 174 22.99 -11.63 -45.86
C SER A 174 22.23 -11.81 -44.55
N PRO A 175 22.49 -11.01 -43.50
CA PRO A 175 21.70 -11.08 -42.28
C PRO A 175 20.23 -10.96 -42.68
N SER A 176 19.43 -11.96 -42.33
CA SER A 176 18.00 -11.97 -42.61
C SER A 176 17.48 -10.57 -42.25
N THR A 177 16.98 -9.85 -43.24
CA THR A 177 16.25 -8.60 -43.00
C THR A 177 15.32 -8.83 -41.83
N PRO A 178 15.31 -7.95 -40.80
CA PRO A 178 14.36 -8.06 -39.71
C PRO A 178 12.96 -8.31 -40.28
N PRO A 179 12.17 -9.23 -39.69
CA PRO A 179 10.82 -9.46 -40.15
C PRO A 179 10.08 -8.13 -40.31
N THR A 180 9.40 -7.92 -41.44
CA THR A 180 8.60 -6.70 -41.64
C THR A 180 7.43 -6.70 -40.67
N GLY A 181 7.39 -5.72 -39.75
CA GLY A 181 6.33 -5.56 -38.76
C GLY A 181 6.89 -5.07 -37.41
N ASP A 182 6.00 -4.73 -36.48
CA ASP A 182 6.39 -4.36 -35.12
C ASP A 182 6.59 -5.59 -34.23
N ASN A 183 7.52 -5.50 -33.27
CA ASN A 183 7.68 -6.52 -32.22
C ASN A 183 6.50 -6.44 -31.24
N ILE A 184 5.63 -7.45 -31.25
CA ILE A 184 4.40 -7.48 -30.44
C ILE A 184 4.59 -8.05 -29.02
N SER A 185 5.83 -8.41 -28.65
CA SER A 185 6.17 -9.00 -27.35
C SER A 185 6.50 -7.98 -26.24
N ILE A 186 6.82 -6.73 -26.61
CA ILE A 186 7.37 -5.73 -25.69
C ILE A 186 6.39 -5.45 -24.54
N GLY A 187 6.87 -5.57 -23.30
CA GLY A 187 6.08 -5.32 -22.08
C GLY A 187 4.92 -6.30 -21.83
N LYS A 188 4.77 -7.35 -22.65
CA LYS A 188 3.75 -8.39 -22.44
C LYS A 188 4.12 -9.28 -21.24
N PRO A 189 3.13 -9.92 -20.56
CA PRO A 189 3.43 -10.85 -19.49
C PRO A 189 4.33 -12.00 -19.96
N VAL A 190 5.45 -12.19 -19.27
CA VAL A 190 6.41 -13.26 -19.52
C VAL A 190 6.76 -13.96 -18.21
N THR A 191 6.81 -15.29 -18.23
CA THR A 191 7.08 -16.13 -17.06
C THR A 191 8.12 -17.18 -17.39
N ALA A 192 8.98 -17.53 -16.43
CA ALA A 192 9.99 -18.55 -16.60
C ALA A 192 9.79 -19.72 -15.62
N SER A 193 10.29 -20.89 -16.00
CA SER A 193 10.37 -22.05 -15.10
C SER A 193 11.23 -21.79 -13.85
N SER A 194 12.25 -20.94 -13.99
CA SER A 194 13.18 -20.52 -12.94
C SER A 194 13.97 -19.31 -13.42
N SER A 195 14.64 -18.62 -12.49
CA SER A 195 15.59 -17.55 -12.78
C SER A 195 16.82 -17.65 -11.88
N THR A 196 17.95 -17.15 -12.37
CA THR A 196 19.21 -17.05 -11.63
C THR A 196 19.48 -15.59 -11.27
N PHE A 197 19.78 -15.31 -10.00
CA PHE A 197 19.99 -13.95 -9.47
C PHE A 197 18.89 -12.95 -9.89
N THR A 198 19.28 -11.82 -10.49
CA THR A 198 18.40 -10.75 -10.98
C THR A 198 18.06 -10.91 -12.47
N TYR A 199 18.44 -12.02 -13.11
CA TYR A 199 18.18 -12.31 -14.53
C TYR A 199 16.78 -12.91 -14.69
N VAL A 200 15.78 -12.08 -14.41
CA VAL A 200 14.36 -12.44 -14.36
C VAL A 200 13.71 -12.46 -15.73
N ALA A 201 12.56 -13.13 -15.85
CA ALA A 201 11.85 -13.33 -17.13
C ALA A 201 11.51 -12.01 -17.86
N SER A 202 11.17 -10.95 -17.13
CA SER A 202 10.80 -9.63 -17.70
C SER A 202 11.93 -8.95 -18.45
N ASN A 203 13.19 -9.33 -18.18
CA ASN A 203 14.34 -8.83 -18.92
C ASN A 203 14.44 -9.40 -20.34
N ALA A 204 13.56 -10.33 -20.72
CA ALA A 204 13.56 -10.94 -22.06
C ALA A 204 12.61 -10.23 -23.03
N ASN A 205 11.93 -9.16 -22.62
CA ASN A 205 11.03 -8.39 -23.48
C ASN A 205 10.85 -6.94 -23.02
N ASP A 206 11.87 -6.38 -22.35
CA ASP A 206 11.92 -4.99 -21.90
C ASP A 206 12.49 -4.05 -22.98
N ASN A 207 12.88 -4.61 -24.13
CA ASN A 207 13.50 -3.89 -25.26
C ASN A 207 14.87 -3.30 -24.89
N ASP A 208 15.58 -3.92 -23.94
CA ASP A 208 16.96 -3.64 -23.57
C ASP A 208 17.85 -4.89 -23.72
N ILE A 209 18.56 -4.96 -24.85
CA ILE A 209 19.50 -6.05 -25.15
C ILE A 209 20.69 -6.17 -24.17
N HIS A 210 20.84 -5.26 -23.22
CA HIS A 210 21.87 -5.35 -22.18
C HIS A 210 21.40 -6.04 -20.90
N THR A 211 20.09 -6.18 -20.69
CA THR A 211 19.51 -7.06 -19.67
C THR A 211 19.27 -8.45 -20.29
N TYR A 212 19.02 -9.46 -19.46
CA TYR A 212 18.63 -10.80 -19.94
C TYR A 212 17.97 -11.62 -18.86
N TRP A 213 17.18 -12.61 -19.30
CA TRP A 213 16.74 -13.73 -18.49
C TRP A 213 17.76 -14.87 -18.55
N GLU A 214 18.00 -15.52 -17.41
CA GLU A 214 18.75 -16.78 -17.31
C GLU A 214 18.01 -17.78 -16.42
N GLY A 215 17.80 -19.01 -16.92
CA GLY A 215 17.21 -20.10 -16.15
C GLY A 215 18.10 -20.61 -15.02
N GLY A 216 17.54 -21.43 -14.11
CA GLY A 216 18.32 -22.07 -13.04
C GLY A 216 19.13 -23.29 -13.50
N SER A 217 18.60 -24.05 -14.47
CA SER A 217 19.25 -25.22 -15.08
C SER A 217 18.53 -25.60 -16.38
N ASN A 218 19.20 -26.29 -17.29
CA ASN A 218 18.53 -26.90 -18.45
C ASN A 218 17.86 -28.26 -18.09
N PRO A 219 16.66 -28.57 -18.62
CA PRO A 219 15.86 -27.72 -19.49
C PRO A 219 15.20 -26.56 -18.72
N SER A 220 15.19 -25.38 -19.33
CA SER A 220 14.54 -24.18 -18.82
C SER A 220 13.54 -23.64 -19.83
N SER A 221 12.35 -23.28 -19.37
CA SER A 221 11.31 -22.69 -20.22
C SER A 221 11.06 -21.20 -19.93
N LEU A 222 10.75 -20.45 -20.99
CA LEU A 222 10.33 -19.04 -20.96
C LEU A 222 9.04 -18.90 -21.77
N THR A 223 7.97 -18.39 -21.15
CA THR A 223 6.62 -18.35 -21.72
C THR A 223 6.11 -16.92 -21.81
N LEU A 224 5.77 -16.49 -23.03
CA LEU A 224 5.22 -15.19 -23.36
C LEU A 224 3.70 -15.30 -23.59
N ASP A 225 2.92 -14.37 -23.02
CA ASP A 225 1.47 -14.24 -23.25
C ASP A 225 1.16 -12.96 -24.02
N LEU A 226 0.70 -13.09 -25.26
CA LEU A 226 0.36 -11.96 -26.13
C LEU A 226 -1.00 -11.32 -25.76
N GLY A 227 -1.78 -11.98 -24.89
CA GLY A 227 -3.10 -11.55 -24.41
C GLY A 227 -4.26 -12.12 -25.24
N SER A 228 -4.11 -12.17 -26.56
CA SER A 228 -5.07 -12.74 -27.52
C SER A 228 -4.35 -13.45 -28.66
N ASP A 229 -5.09 -14.16 -29.50
CA ASP A 229 -4.54 -14.79 -30.70
C ASP A 229 -3.89 -13.77 -31.62
N HIS A 230 -2.69 -14.10 -32.10
CA HIS A 230 -1.98 -13.40 -33.15
C HIS A 230 -1.59 -14.40 -34.24
N GLU A 231 -1.67 -13.97 -35.50
CA GLU A 231 -1.09 -14.69 -36.63
C GLU A 231 0.42 -14.39 -36.68
N ILE A 232 1.21 -15.31 -36.14
CA ILE A 232 2.66 -15.21 -36.02
C ILE A 232 3.32 -15.58 -37.34
N THR A 233 4.35 -14.82 -37.72
CA THR A 233 5.19 -15.06 -38.90
C THR A 233 6.61 -15.45 -38.54
N SER A 234 7.14 -14.93 -37.43
CA SER A 234 8.48 -15.25 -36.94
C SER A 234 8.67 -14.84 -35.49
N ILE A 235 9.67 -15.45 -34.85
CA ILE A 235 10.24 -14.97 -33.60
C ILE A 235 11.70 -14.60 -33.83
N VAL A 236 12.19 -13.60 -33.10
CA VAL A 236 13.60 -13.20 -33.12
C VAL A 236 14.13 -13.29 -31.70
N LEU A 237 15.17 -14.09 -31.51
CA LEU A 237 15.81 -14.27 -30.22
C LEU A 237 17.15 -13.55 -30.23
N LYS A 238 17.43 -12.78 -29.18
CA LYS A 238 18.70 -12.07 -29.01
C LYS A 238 19.38 -12.49 -27.72
N LEU A 239 20.71 -12.47 -27.72
CA LEU A 239 21.55 -12.45 -26.54
C LEU A 239 22.25 -11.10 -26.44
N ASN A 240 22.84 -10.81 -25.28
CA ASN A 240 23.59 -9.57 -25.08
C ASN A 240 24.71 -9.46 -26.14
N PRO A 241 24.83 -8.32 -26.84
CA PRO A 241 25.75 -8.17 -27.97
C PRO A 241 27.22 -8.03 -27.56
N SER A 242 27.52 -7.93 -26.25
CA SER A 242 28.90 -7.82 -25.76
C SER A 242 29.77 -8.97 -26.23
N ALA A 243 30.97 -8.65 -26.72
CA ALA A 243 31.95 -9.64 -27.17
C ALA A 243 32.34 -10.65 -26.07
N GLU A 244 32.18 -10.28 -24.80
CA GLU A 244 32.44 -11.15 -23.62
C GLU A 244 31.53 -12.39 -23.58
N TRP A 245 30.38 -12.35 -24.27
CA TRP A 245 29.48 -13.50 -24.34
C TRP A 245 30.04 -14.63 -25.21
N GLY A 246 30.92 -14.33 -26.17
CA GLY A 246 31.42 -15.29 -27.15
C GLY A 246 30.32 -15.89 -28.03
N THR A 247 30.69 -16.76 -28.97
CA THR A 247 29.72 -17.52 -29.77
C THR A 247 29.08 -18.61 -28.89
N ARG A 248 27.74 -18.69 -28.89
CA ARG A 248 26.98 -19.67 -28.10
C ARG A 248 26.03 -20.44 -28.99
N THR A 249 25.83 -21.71 -28.69
CA THR A 249 24.81 -22.53 -29.31
C THR A 249 23.79 -22.95 -28.26
N GLN A 250 22.52 -22.66 -28.49
CA GLN A 250 21.41 -23.13 -27.64
C GLN A 250 20.50 -24.07 -28.42
N THR A 251 20.07 -25.18 -27.80
CA THR A 251 19.05 -26.06 -28.39
C THR A 251 17.68 -25.62 -27.94
N ILE A 252 16.89 -25.06 -28.87
CA ILE A 252 15.62 -24.38 -28.58
C ILE A 252 14.50 -25.09 -29.33
N GLN A 253 13.42 -25.39 -28.61
CA GLN A 253 12.13 -25.78 -29.16
C GLN A 253 11.14 -24.62 -28.98
N VAL A 254 10.31 -24.35 -30.00
CA VAL A 254 9.24 -23.35 -29.92
C VAL A 254 7.91 -24.06 -29.81
N LEU A 255 7.22 -23.81 -28.70
CA LEU A 255 5.90 -24.32 -28.42
C LEU A 255 4.89 -23.16 -28.44
N GLY A 256 3.62 -23.45 -28.72
CA GLY A 256 2.57 -22.45 -28.58
C GLY A 256 1.17 -23.04 -28.60
N HIS A 257 0.21 -22.21 -28.22
CA HIS A 257 -1.21 -22.52 -28.32
C HIS A 257 -2.04 -21.26 -28.55
N ASN A 258 -3.20 -21.43 -29.17
CA ASN A 258 -4.18 -20.37 -29.39
C ASN A 258 -5.03 -20.11 -28.13
N GLN A 259 -5.88 -19.10 -28.17
CA GLN A 259 -6.73 -18.65 -27.07
C GLN A 259 -7.86 -19.63 -26.72
N GLY A 260 -8.13 -20.62 -27.58
CA GLY A 260 -9.11 -21.69 -27.34
C GLY A 260 -8.56 -22.93 -26.63
N SER A 261 -7.26 -22.94 -26.30
CA SER A 261 -6.58 -24.06 -25.65
C SER A 261 -5.65 -23.54 -24.54
N THR A 262 -5.26 -24.41 -23.63
CA THR A 262 -4.17 -24.19 -22.67
C THR A 262 -3.00 -25.18 -22.87
N ASN A 263 -3.16 -26.13 -23.78
CA ASN A 263 -2.16 -27.16 -24.05
C ASN A 263 -1.19 -26.67 -25.13
N PHE A 264 0.09 -26.61 -24.79
CA PHE A 264 1.17 -26.29 -25.72
C PHE A 264 1.32 -27.37 -26.79
N SER A 265 1.42 -26.94 -28.05
CA SER A 265 1.72 -27.77 -29.20
C SER A 265 3.09 -27.41 -29.78
N ASN A 266 3.73 -28.34 -30.47
CA ASN A 266 5.03 -28.12 -31.10
C ASN A 266 4.87 -27.26 -32.37
N LEU A 267 5.41 -26.04 -32.34
CA LEU A 267 5.44 -25.14 -33.51
C LEU A 267 6.74 -25.29 -34.29
N VAL A 268 7.88 -25.35 -33.58
CA VAL A 268 9.20 -25.64 -34.17
C VAL A 268 9.89 -26.67 -33.28
N SER A 269 10.26 -27.80 -33.87
CA SER A 269 10.97 -28.88 -33.19
C SER A 269 12.32 -28.42 -32.66
N ALA A 270 12.77 -29.06 -31.57
CA ALA A 270 14.04 -28.74 -30.92
C ALA A 270 15.22 -28.80 -31.92
N GLN A 271 15.95 -27.71 -32.07
CA GLN A 271 17.16 -27.66 -32.89
C GLN A 271 18.18 -26.68 -32.33
N ALA A 272 19.43 -26.83 -32.74
CA ALA A 272 20.54 -25.98 -32.30
C ALA A 272 20.55 -24.67 -33.08
N TYR A 273 20.62 -23.55 -32.36
CA TYR A 273 20.77 -22.21 -32.92
C TYR A 273 22.05 -21.56 -32.39
N THR A 274 22.83 -20.98 -33.30
CA THR A 274 24.11 -20.34 -32.97
C THR A 274 23.94 -18.83 -32.93
N PHE A 275 24.23 -18.25 -31.77
CA PHE A 275 24.30 -16.81 -31.53
C PHE A 275 25.76 -16.38 -31.60
N ASN A 276 26.07 -15.50 -32.54
CA ASN A 276 27.43 -15.01 -32.76
C ASN A 276 27.49 -13.49 -32.54
N PRO A 277 28.36 -12.97 -31.65
CA PRO A 277 28.50 -11.54 -31.43
C PRO A 277 28.85 -10.77 -32.72
N ALA A 278 29.58 -11.41 -33.65
CA ALA A 278 29.94 -10.81 -34.95
C ALA A 278 28.71 -10.55 -35.86
N SER A 279 27.61 -11.28 -35.64
CA SER A 279 26.34 -11.09 -36.35
C SER A 279 25.25 -10.52 -35.45
N GLY A 280 25.62 -9.85 -34.34
CA GLY A 280 24.70 -9.18 -33.43
C GLY A 280 24.03 -10.09 -32.41
N ASN A 281 24.52 -11.30 -32.19
CA ASN A 281 24.00 -12.27 -31.20
C ASN A 281 22.49 -12.50 -31.35
N LEU A 282 22.04 -12.66 -32.59
CA LEU A 282 20.64 -12.72 -32.97
C LEU A 282 20.36 -13.95 -33.82
N VAL A 283 19.18 -14.54 -33.62
CA VAL A 283 18.64 -15.64 -34.44
C VAL A 283 17.18 -15.35 -34.77
N THR A 284 16.84 -15.43 -36.04
CA THR A 284 15.44 -15.40 -36.52
C THR A 284 14.93 -16.82 -36.73
N ILE A 285 13.78 -17.15 -36.15
CA ILE A 285 13.11 -18.44 -36.30
C ILE A 285 11.76 -18.21 -36.99
N PRO A 286 11.58 -18.68 -38.23
CA PRO A 286 10.28 -18.64 -38.89
C PRO A 286 9.26 -19.48 -38.12
N VAL A 287 8.10 -18.89 -37.83
CA VAL A 287 7.00 -19.54 -37.09
C VAL A 287 5.71 -19.13 -37.78
N THR A 288 5.01 -20.06 -38.42
CA THR A 288 3.68 -19.80 -38.99
C THR A 288 2.61 -20.47 -38.13
N ALA A 289 2.01 -19.71 -37.22
CA ALA A 289 1.02 -20.23 -36.28
C ALA A 289 0.06 -19.13 -35.79
N THR A 290 -1.17 -19.53 -35.43
CA THR A 290 -2.03 -18.69 -34.58
C THR A 290 -1.74 -19.03 -33.12
N ALA A 291 -1.22 -18.08 -32.37
CA ALA A 291 -0.87 -18.29 -30.97
C ALA A 291 -1.27 -17.09 -30.10
N LYS A 292 -1.78 -17.39 -28.92
CA LYS A 292 -1.91 -16.46 -27.80
C LYS A 292 -0.68 -16.54 -26.90
N ARG A 293 -0.19 -17.76 -26.66
CA ARG A 293 0.99 -18.02 -25.84
C ARG A 293 2.06 -18.74 -26.64
N LEU A 294 3.30 -18.30 -26.46
CA LEU A 294 4.50 -18.90 -27.03
C LEU A 294 5.44 -19.29 -25.89
N GLN A 295 6.08 -20.45 -25.99
CA GLN A 295 7.04 -20.92 -25.01
C GLN A 295 8.31 -21.39 -25.71
N LEU A 296 9.45 -20.86 -25.25
CA LEU A 296 10.76 -21.41 -25.56
C LEU A 296 11.05 -22.51 -24.55
N ASN A 297 11.36 -23.71 -25.03
CA ASN A 297 11.90 -24.79 -24.22
C ASN A 297 13.37 -24.99 -24.61
N ILE A 298 14.28 -24.54 -23.75
CA ILE A 298 15.73 -24.55 -24.00
C ILE A 298 16.35 -25.71 -23.24
N THR A 299 17.00 -26.62 -23.96
CA THR A 299 17.49 -27.89 -23.40
C THR A 299 19.01 -27.96 -23.27
N SER A 300 19.73 -27.04 -23.92
CA SER A 300 21.19 -26.89 -23.75
C SER A 300 21.63 -25.48 -24.14
N ASN A 301 22.75 -25.04 -23.55
CA ASN A 301 23.45 -23.80 -23.86
C ASN A 301 24.97 -24.05 -23.73
N SER A 302 25.75 -23.72 -24.76
CA SER A 302 27.20 -23.97 -24.76
C SER A 302 28.02 -22.95 -23.95
N GLY A 303 27.43 -21.81 -23.57
CA GLY A 303 28.12 -20.70 -22.89
C GLY A 303 27.67 -20.42 -21.46
N ALA A 304 26.65 -21.11 -20.96
CA ALA A 304 26.08 -20.94 -19.61
C ALA A 304 25.38 -22.23 -19.14
N PRO A 305 25.16 -22.42 -17.83
CA PRO A 305 24.54 -23.65 -17.30
C PRO A 305 23.05 -23.82 -17.67
N ALA A 306 22.36 -22.75 -18.08
CA ALA A 306 20.94 -22.74 -18.41
C ALA A 306 20.65 -21.92 -19.67
N GLY A 307 19.39 -21.93 -20.13
CA GLY A 307 18.93 -21.09 -21.22
C GLY A 307 19.03 -19.60 -20.87
N GLN A 308 19.44 -18.79 -21.84
CA GLN A 308 19.54 -17.34 -21.71
C GLN A 308 18.87 -16.65 -22.89
N ILE A 309 18.14 -15.57 -22.64
CA ILE A 309 17.49 -14.74 -23.66
C ILE A 309 17.51 -13.28 -23.19
N ALA A 310 18.09 -12.39 -24.00
CA ALA A 310 18.03 -10.94 -23.80
C ALA A 310 16.75 -10.36 -24.41
N GLU A 311 16.35 -10.82 -25.60
CA GLU A 311 15.06 -10.45 -26.19
C GLU A 311 14.38 -11.66 -26.82
N PHE A 312 13.11 -11.85 -26.49
CA PHE A 312 12.17 -12.80 -27.08
C PHE A 312 11.15 -12.01 -27.91
N GLU A 313 11.60 -11.56 -29.07
CA GLU A 313 10.77 -10.76 -29.98
C GLU A 313 9.84 -11.66 -30.79
N VAL A 314 8.62 -11.18 -30.99
CA VAL A 314 7.59 -11.89 -31.76
C VAL A 314 7.04 -10.95 -32.81
N TYR A 315 6.92 -11.44 -34.04
CA TYR A 315 6.40 -10.69 -35.18
C TYR A 315 5.19 -11.41 -35.76
N GLY A 316 4.15 -10.63 -36.03
CA GLY A 316 2.87 -11.12 -36.50
C GLY A 316 1.84 -10.00 -36.51
N LYS A 317 0.59 -10.33 -36.84
CA LYS A 317 -0.54 -9.41 -36.75
C LYS A 317 -1.58 -9.93 -35.77
N PRO A 318 -2.36 -9.05 -35.10
CA PRO A 318 -3.47 -9.47 -34.26
C PRO A 318 -4.45 -10.38 -35.01
N GLY A 319 -4.90 -11.44 -34.34
CA GLY A 319 -5.98 -12.30 -34.81
C GLY A 319 -7.33 -11.57 -34.74
N GLN A 320 -8.32 -12.09 -35.46
CA GLN A 320 -9.67 -11.53 -35.44
C GLN A 320 -10.33 -11.80 -34.08
N ASN A 321 -10.80 -10.75 -33.41
CA ASN A 321 -11.57 -10.82 -32.16
C ASN A 321 -12.76 -9.83 -32.25
N PRO A 322 -13.80 -9.98 -31.40
CA PRO A 322 -14.81 -8.95 -31.24
C PRO A 322 -14.18 -7.63 -30.78
N ASP A 323 -14.87 -6.52 -31.00
CA ASP A 323 -14.47 -5.20 -30.48
C ASP A 323 -15.76 -4.43 -30.19
N LEU A 324 -16.16 -4.40 -28.93
CA LEU A 324 -17.38 -3.77 -28.46
C LEU A 324 -17.09 -2.31 -28.10
N THR A 325 -17.84 -1.41 -28.71
CA THR A 325 -17.79 0.00 -28.38
C THR A 325 -19.17 0.56 -28.12
N ILE A 326 -19.25 1.63 -27.34
CA ILE A 326 -20.48 2.37 -27.14
C ILE A 326 -20.45 3.60 -28.03
N THR A 327 -21.43 3.71 -28.94
CA THR A 327 -21.48 4.80 -29.92
C THR A 327 -22.45 5.92 -29.54
N GLY A 328 -23.20 5.77 -28.46
CA GLY A 328 -24.12 6.80 -28.00
C GLY A 328 -24.77 6.47 -26.65
N LEU A 329 -25.08 7.54 -25.91
CA LEU A 329 -25.86 7.49 -24.68
C LEU A 329 -27.03 8.48 -24.77
N SER A 330 -28.14 8.15 -24.14
CA SER A 330 -29.30 9.05 -24.02
C SER A 330 -30.12 8.72 -22.78
N TRP A 331 -31.06 9.59 -22.43
CA TRP A 331 -31.99 9.39 -21.32
C TRP A 331 -33.38 9.93 -21.65
N THR A 332 -34.38 9.43 -20.94
CA THR A 332 -35.76 9.93 -20.95
C THR A 332 -36.33 9.99 -19.54
N PRO A 333 -37.10 11.04 -19.18
CA PRO A 333 -37.46 12.24 -19.96
C PRO A 333 -36.27 13.15 -20.28
N SER A 334 -36.37 14.02 -21.29
CA SER A 334 -35.26 14.92 -21.69
C SER A 334 -34.95 16.02 -20.67
N SER A 335 -35.92 16.37 -19.82
CA SER A 335 -35.80 17.38 -18.77
C SER A 335 -36.46 16.86 -17.48
N PRO A 336 -35.85 15.86 -16.83
CA PRO A 336 -36.45 15.18 -15.69
C PRO A 336 -36.52 16.08 -14.45
N LEU A 337 -37.60 15.94 -13.71
CA LEU A 337 -37.71 16.37 -12.32
C LEU A 337 -37.27 15.24 -11.39
N GLU A 338 -36.93 15.57 -10.15
CA GLU A 338 -36.45 14.57 -9.17
C GLU A 338 -37.46 13.47 -8.80
N ASN A 339 -38.74 13.64 -9.15
CA ASN A 339 -39.79 12.65 -9.00
C ASN A 339 -40.09 11.86 -10.29
N ASP A 340 -39.39 12.12 -11.40
CA ASP A 340 -39.55 11.40 -12.65
C ASP A 340 -38.75 10.08 -12.65
N GLN A 341 -39.33 9.03 -13.21
CA GLN A 341 -38.61 7.79 -13.50
C GLN A 341 -37.69 7.99 -14.70
N ILE A 342 -36.39 7.77 -14.52
CA ILE A 342 -35.38 7.97 -15.55
C ILE A 342 -35.04 6.63 -16.21
N THR A 343 -35.10 6.60 -17.54
CA THR A 343 -34.55 5.50 -18.35
C THR A 343 -33.25 5.96 -19.00
N LEU A 344 -32.16 5.24 -18.79
CA LEU A 344 -30.88 5.43 -19.45
C LEU A 344 -30.75 4.46 -20.63
N GLN A 345 -30.13 4.87 -21.72
CA GLN A 345 -29.91 4.03 -22.90
C GLN A 345 -28.48 4.12 -23.42
N ALA A 346 -27.96 3.01 -23.92
CA ALA A 346 -26.67 2.92 -24.59
C ALA A 346 -26.79 2.17 -25.91
N ILE A 347 -26.09 2.67 -26.93
CA ILE A 347 -25.94 1.97 -28.22
C ILE A 347 -24.61 1.24 -28.19
N VAL A 348 -24.66 -0.09 -28.10
CA VAL A 348 -23.49 -0.98 -28.12
C VAL A 348 -23.31 -1.49 -29.54
N LYS A 349 -22.08 -1.44 -30.05
CA LYS A 349 -21.72 -1.88 -31.40
C LYS A 349 -20.52 -2.82 -31.34
N ASN A 350 -20.57 -3.92 -32.10
CA ASN A 350 -19.39 -4.71 -32.39
C ASN A 350 -18.72 -4.20 -33.68
N ILE A 351 -17.55 -3.58 -33.59
CA ILE A 351 -16.73 -3.14 -34.72
C ILE A 351 -15.60 -4.12 -35.06
N GLY A 352 -15.49 -5.23 -34.32
CA GLY A 352 -14.44 -6.24 -34.49
C GLY A 352 -14.72 -7.21 -35.62
N GLY A 353 -13.76 -8.09 -35.88
CA GLY A 353 -13.77 -9.00 -37.03
C GLY A 353 -14.52 -10.31 -36.85
N VAL A 354 -15.00 -10.62 -35.65
CA VAL A 354 -15.82 -11.81 -35.35
C VAL A 354 -17.01 -11.44 -34.44
N GLU A 355 -17.99 -12.34 -34.35
CA GLU A 355 -19.18 -12.17 -33.51
C GLU A 355 -18.82 -12.06 -32.02
N ALA A 356 -19.37 -11.06 -31.33
CA ALA A 356 -19.26 -10.92 -29.89
C ALA A 356 -20.31 -11.82 -29.19
N PRO A 357 -19.92 -12.66 -28.23
CA PRO A 357 -20.89 -13.38 -27.40
C PRO A 357 -21.68 -12.40 -26.50
N PRO A 358 -22.79 -12.84 -25.86
CA PRO A 358 -23.54 -12.01 -24.94
C PRO A 358 -22.68 -11.47 -23.78
N THR A 359 -22.89 -10.21 -23.40
CA THR A 359 -22.22 -9.54 -22.28
C THR A 359 -23.18 -8.56 -21.60
N THR A 360 -22.67 -7.56 -20.88
CA THR A 360 -23.43 -6.54 -20.18
C THR A 360 -22.86 -5.14 -20.43
N VAL A 361 -23.72 -4.13 -20.27
CA VAL A 361 -23.31 -2.73 -20.11
C VAL A 361 -23.63 -2.25 -18.70
N ASN A 362 -22.69 -1.55 -18.07
CA ASN A 362 -22.87 -0.87 -16.80
C ASN A 362 -23.08 0.62 -17.04
N PHE A 363 -24.15 1.20 -16.48
CA PHE A 363 -24.42 2.63 -16.52
C PHE A 363 -23.99 3.28 -15.21
N TYR A 364 -23.36 4.45 -15.32
CA TYR A 364 -22.86 5.23 -14.20
C TYR A 364 -23.41 6.65 -14.26
N LEU A 365 -23.92 7.12 -13.12
CA LEU A 365 -24.21 8.53 -12.90
C LEU A 365 -23.15 9.05 -11.92
N ASN A 366 -22.33 9.99 -12.38
CA ASN A 366 -21.03 10.30 -11.79
C ASN A 366 -20.12 9.07 -11.76
N SER A 367 -19.65 8.66 -10.58
CA SER A 367 -18.89 7.42 -10.37
C SER A 367 -19.74 6.28 -9.79
N THR A 368 -21.04 6.50 -9.53
CA THR A 368 -21.93 5.50 -8.93
C THR A 368 -22.59 4.65 -10.00
N LEU A 369 -22.55 3.32 -9.85
CA LEU A 369 -23.27 2.39 -10.72
C LEU A 369 -24.78 2.61 -10.58
N ALA A 370 -25.43 3.09 -11.64
CA ALA A 370 -26.88 3.23 -11.73
C ALA A 370 -27.57 1.87 -12.01
N GLY A 371 -26.86 0.95 -12.67
CA GLY A 371 -27.32 -0.40 -12.92
C GLY A 371 -26.68 -1.04 -14.15
N THR A 372 -27.04 -2.29 -14.41
CA THR A 372 -26.47 -3.13 -15.46
C THR A 372 -27.58 -3.62 -16.38
N SER A 373 -27.35 -3.60 -17.69
CA SER A 373 -28.25 -4.17 -18.69
C SER A 373 -27.54 -5.22 -19.55
N ALA A 374 -28.25 -6.29 -19.89
CA ALA A 374 -27.72 -7.34 -20.75
C ALA A 374 -27.60 -6.89 -22.21
N VAL A 375 -26.53 -7.31 -22.86
CA VAL A 375 -26.27 -7.16 -24.29
C VAL A 375 -26.26 -8.57 -24.89
N GLY A 376 -27.15 -8.84 -25.84
CA GLY A 376 -27.15 -10.12 -26.55
C GLY A 376 -25.90 -10.30 -27.43
N ALA A 377 -25.77 -11.47 -28.07
CA ALA A 377 -24.69 -11.68 -29.05
C ALA A 377 -24.81 -10.65 -30.20
N LEU A 378 -23.67 -10.13 -30.66
CA LEU A 378 -23.60 -9.11 -31.70
C LEU A 378 -22.70 -9.57 -32.86
N ALA A 379 -23.33 -9.80 -34.01
CA ALA A 379 -22.62 -10.06 -35.26
C ALA A 379 -21.67 -8.91 -35.62
N VAL A 380 -20.69 -9.20 -36.48
CA VAL A 380 -19.72 -8.21 -37.00
C VAL A 380 -20.44 -6.99 -37.58
N GLY A 381 -20.10 -5.80 -37.09
CA GLY A 381 -20.67 -4.53 -37.53
C GLY A 381 -22.05 -4.19 -36.96
N ALA A 382 -22.71 -5.12 -36.25
CA ALA A 382 -24.05 -4.91 -35.71
C ALA A 382 -24.04 -4.01 -34.48
N SER A 383 -25.17 -3.31 -34.26
CA SER A 383 -25.42 -2.49 -33.08
C SER A 383 -26.75 -2.86 -32.42
N THR A 384 -26.83 -2.68 -31.11
CA THR A 384 -28.08 -2.82 -30.35
C THR A 384 -28.21 -1.67 -29.35
N THR A 385 -29.45 -1.23 -29.09
CA THR A 385 -29.75 -0.29 -28.03
C THR A 385 -30.20 -1.05 -26.80
N VAL A 386 -29.51 -0.86 -25.68
CA VAL A 386 -29.86 -1.42 -24.38
C VAL A 386 -30.34 -0.31 -23.46
N SER A 387 -31.36 -0.61 -22.66
CA SER A 387 -32.00 0.35 -21.77
C SER A 387 -31.91 -0.12 -20.32
N LEU A 388 -31.83 0.84 -19.40
CA LEU A 388 -31.87 0.65 -17.96
C LEU A 388 -32.94 1.56 -17.36
N GLN A 389 -33.88 0.98 -16.61
CA GLN A 389 -34.78 1.76 -15.75
C GLN A 389 -34.00 2.14 -14.49
N ALA A 390 -33.43 3.35 -14.49
CA ALA A 390 -32.50 3.80 -13.45
C ALA A 390 -33.21 4.32 -12.19
N GLY A 391 -34.52 4.55 -12.25
CA GLY A 391 -35.33 5.04 -11.13
C GLY A 391 -35.38 6.56 -11.03
N THR A 392 -35.71 7.07 -9.86
CA THR A 392 -35.69 8.51 -9.54
C THR A 392 -34.35 8.93 -8.95
N TYR A 393 -33.93 10.15 -9.22
CA TYR A 393 -32.67 10.72 -8.71
C TYR A 393 -32.91 12.11 -8.15
N ALA A 394 -32.13 12.49 -7.13
CA ALA A 394 -32.21 13.82 -6.55
C ALA A 394 -31.86 14.91 -7.59
N ALA A 395 -32.42 16.11 -7.42
CA ALA A 395 -32.10 17.24 -8.28
C ALA A 395 -30.61 17.60 -8.23
N ALA A 396 -29.90 17.37 -9.34
CA ALA A 396 -28.50 17.70 -9.53
C ALA A 396 -28.11 17.56 -11.01
N SER A 397 -26.84 17.85 -11.30
CA SER A 397 -26.20 17.56 -12.58
C SER A 397 -25.34 16.31 -12.43
N TYR A 398 -25.59 15.28 -13.23
CA TYR A 398 -24.89 13.99 -13.18
C TYR A 398 -24.12 13.75 -14.48
N SER A 399 -22.84 13.40 -14.41
CA SER A 399 -22.14 12.92 -15.60
C SER A 399 -22.63 11.51 -15.94
N LEU A 400 -23.13 11.28 -17.16
CA LEU A 400 -23.58 9.96 -17.58
C LEU A 400 -22.45 9.23 -18.32
N ARG A 401 -22.04 8.08 -17.80
CA ARG A 401 -21.07 7.17 -18.44
C ARG A 401 -21.69 5.79 -18.60
N ALA A 402 -21.28 5.06 -19.62
CA ALA A 402 -21.54 3.63 -19.70
C ALA A 402 -20.27 2.88 -20.10
N LYS A 403 -20.20 1.60 -19.70
CA LYS A 403 -19.08 0.72 -20.02
C LYS A 403 -19.61 -0.66 -20.42
N VAL A 404 -19.25 -1.13 -21.61
CA VAL A 404 -19.59 -2.48 -22.08
C VAL A 404 -18.48 -3.46 -21.70
N ASP A 405 -18.85 -4.69 -21.34
CA ASP A 405 -17.91 -5.74 -20.94
C ASP A 405 -16.89 -5.30 -19.88
N GLU A 406 -17.32 -4.51 -18.88
CA GLU A 406 -16.40 -3.94 -17.88
C GLU A 406 -15.61 -5.00 -17.09
N ASN A 407 -16.19 -6.19 -16.94
CA ASN A 407 -15.54 -7.33 -16.30
C ASN A 407 -14.54 -8.06 -17.21
N ASN A 408 -14.33 -7.58 -18.45
CA ASN A 408 -13.39 -8.13 -19.41
C ASN A 408 -13.61 -9.63 -19.69
N GLN A 409 -14.88 -10.05 -19.80
CA GLN A 409 -15.20 -11.46 -20.07
C GLN A 409 -15.00 -11.83 -21.54
N ILE A 410 -15.05 -10.84 -22.42
CA ILE A 410 -14.80 -10.99 -23.84
C ILE A 410 -13.34 -10.62 -24.11
N ILE A 411 -12.67 -11.46 -24.90
CA ILE A 411 -11.35 -11.15 -25.43
C ILE A 411 -11.58 -10.27 -26.65
N GLU A 412 -11.20 -8.99 -26.55
CA GLU A 412 -11.50 -7.99 -27.56
C GLU A 412 -10.23 -7.46 -28.25
N GLN A 413 -10.38 -6.87 -29.44
CA GLN A 413 -9.26 -6.21 -30.15
C GLN A 413 -8.83 -4.92 -29.45
N ASN A 414 -9.80 -4.16 -28.94
CA ASN A 414 -9.58 -2.94 -28.20
C ASN A 414 -10.56 -2.92 -27.01
N LYS A 415 -10.05 -2.54 -25.84
CA LYS A 415 -10.84 -2.43 -24.59
C LYS A 415 -10.98 -0.97 -24.13
N GLU A 416 -10.13 -0.10 -24.67
CA GLU A 416 -10.09 1.32 -24.29
C GLU A 416 -11.30 2.09 -24.83
N ASN A 417 -11.98 1.55 -25.84
CA ASN A 417 -13.19 2.09 -26.46
C ASN A 417 -14.49 1.49 -25.90
N ASN A 418 -14.42 0.68 -24.84
CA ASN A 418 -15.59 0.11 -24.19
C ASN A 418 -16.32 1.12 -23.29
N SER A 419 -15.68 2.22 -22.93
CA SER A 419 -16.22 3.27 -22.07
C SER A 419 -16.64 4.49 -22.89
N TYR A 420 -17.85 5.00 -22.64
CA TYR A 420 -18.35 6.22 -23.26
C TYR A 420 -18.88 7.17 -22.20
N LEU A 421 -18.42 8.43 -22.23
CA LEU A 421 -18.92 9.52 -21.40
C LEU A 421 -19.79 10.44 -22.26
N HIS A 422 -21.03 10.66 -21.86
CA HIS A 422 -21.91 11.60 -22.56
C HIS A 422 -21.37 13.04 -22.44
N SER A 423 -21.42 13.80 -23.53
CA SER A 423 -20.83 15.14 -23.63
C SER A 423 -21.55 16.20 -22.77
N SER A 424 -22.84 16.01 -22.53
CA SER A 424 -23.64 16.83 -21.61
C SER A 424 -24.02 16.04 -20.36
N PRO A 425 -24.03 16.65 -19.17
CA PRO A 425 -24.56 15.98 -17.99
C PRO A 425 -26.07 15.80 -18.08
N LEU A 426 -26.58 14.76 -17.42
CA LEU A 426 -27.99 14.60 -17.09
C LEU A 426 -28.35 15.61 -16.00
N VAL A 427 -29.13 16.63 -16.34
CA VAL A 427 -29.59 17.64 -15.39
C VAL A 427 -31.01 17.30 -14.94
N ILE A 428 -31.17 17.02 -13.64
CA ILE A 428 -32.46 16.78 -13.00
C ILE A 428 -32.82 18.02 -12.18
N ALA A 429 -33.99 18.60 -12.44
CA ALA A 429 -34.46 19.81 -11.78
C ALA A 429 -35.24 19.50 -10.48
N PRO A 430 -35.21 20.38 -9.48
CA PRO A 430 -35.94 20.20 -8.24
C PRO A 430 -37.45 20.35 -8.45
N VAL A 431 -38.24 19.57 -7.72
CA VAL A 431 -39.69 19.77 -7.64
C VAL A 431 -39.99 21.01 -6.81
N GLU A 432 -41.10 21.70 -7.09
CA GLU A 432 -41.55 22.82 -6.26
C GLU A 432 -42.06 22.29 -4.91
N SER A 433 -41.36 22.57 -3.82
CA SER A 433 -41.61 21.98 -2.50
C SER A 433 -41.00 22.80 -1.35
N SER A 434 -41.64 22.78 -0.18
CA SER A 434 -40.92 23.00 1.08
C SER A 434 -40.05 21.79 1.41
N ASP A 435 -39.02 21.95 2.25
CA ASP A 435 -38.12 20.86 2.66
C ASP A 435 -37.58 21.20 4.05
N LEU A 436 -38.16 20.61 5.10
CA LEU A 436 -37.95 21.03 6.48
C LEU A 436 -36.93 20.16 7.22
N VAL A 437 -35.71 20.66 7.39
CA VAL A 437 -34.64 19.94 8.07
C VAL A 437 -34.44 20.49 9.49
N GLY A 438 -34.47 19.61 10.48
CA GLY A 438 -34.14 19.95 11.87
C GLY A 438 -32.73 19.53 12.24
N THR A 439 -31.86 20.45 12.63
CA THR A 439 -30.52 20.15 13.18
C THR A 439 -30.51 20.35 14.70
N VAL A 440 -30.28 19.28 15.45
CA VAL A 440 -30.28 19.34 16.93
C VAL A 440 -28.96 19.87 17.48
N GLN A 441 -29.07 20.64 18.57
CA GLN A 441 -28.00 21.07 19.45
C GLN A 441 -28.43 20.78 20.90
N TRP A 442 -27.46 20.71 21.81
CA TRP A 442 -27.73 20.47 23.22
C TRP A 442 -26.85 21.32 24.13
N THR A 443 -27.33 21.54 25.36
CA THR A 443 -26.60 22.22 26.43
C THR A 443 -26.66 21.38 27.70
N PRO A 444 -25.51 21.15 28.38
CA PRO A 444 -24.15 21.58 28.02
C PRO A 444 -23.61 20.88 26.77
N THR A 445 -22.71 21.52 26.01
CA THR A 445 -22.18 21.00 24.73
C THR A 445 -21.34 19.73 24.89
N THR A 446 -20.71 19.55 26.04
CA THR A 446 -19.98 18.34 26.46
C THR A 446 -20.58 17.83 27.77
N PRO A 447 -21.71 17.11 27.73
CA PRO A 447 -22.36 16.64 28.95
C PRO A 447 -21.53 15.55 29.63
N ALA A 448 -21.41 15.64 30.95
CA ALA A 448 -20.90 14.58 31.80
C ALA A 448 -22.07 13.82 32.45
N ALA A 449 -21.84 12.59 32.91
CA ALA A 449 -22.87 11.84 33.63
C ALA A 449 -23.46 12.65 34.80
N GLY A 450 -24.77 12.58 34.94
CA GLY A 450 -25.58 13.31 35.90
C GLY A 450 -26.02 14.71 35.44
N ASN A 451 -25.48 15.24 34.33
CA ASN A 451 -25.92 16.54 33.81
C ASN A 451 -27.37 16.48 33.28
N ALA A 452 -28.15 17.54 33.52
CA ALA A 452 -29.39 17.76 32.80
C ALA A 452 -29.09 18.37 31.43
N VAL A 453 -29.47 17.68 30.36
CA VAL A 453 -29.23 18.05 28.96
C VAL A 453 -30.52 18.58 28.35
N ALA A 454 -30.49 19.83 27.90
CA ALA A 454 -31.57 20.48 27.15
C ALA A 454 -31.27 20.43 25.65
N PHE A 455 -32.31 20.37 24.81
CA PHE A 455 -32.18 20.28 23.35
C PHE A 455 -32.84 21.48 22.65
N THR A 456 -32.16 21.97 21.61
CA THR A 456 -32.65 23.00 20.70
C THR A 456 -32.51 22.48 19.27
N VAL A 457 -33.51 22.68 18.43
CA VAL A 457 -33.47 22.28 17.02
C VAL A 457 -33.46 23.52 16.16
N ASN A 458 -32.42 23.70 15.34
CA ASN A 458 -32.45 24.65 14.24
C ASN A 458 -33.27 24.05 13.10
N LEU A 459 -34.49 24.54 12.92
CA LEU A 459 -35.40 24.15 11.84
C LEU A 459 -35.14 25.05 10.63
N LYS A 460 -34.76 24.47 9.50
CA LYS A 460 -34.49 25.17 8.25
C LYS A 460 -35.42 24.66 7.15
N ASN A 461 -35.99 25.58 6.37
CA ASN A 461 -36.62 25.24 5.10
C ASN A 461 -35.57 25.36 3.99
N GLN A 462 -35.06 24.24 3.49
CA GLN A 462 -34.09 24.20 2.39
C GLN A 462 -34.76 24.10 1.00
N GLY A 463 -36.09 24.04 0.97
CA GLY A 463 -36.88 23.96 -0.25
C GLY A 463 -36.92 25.27 -1.01
N ASN A 464 -37.51 25.23 -2.21
CA ASN A 464 -37.72 26.39 -3.07
C ASN A 464 -39.12 27.03 -2.90
N LYS A 465 -39.95 26.47 -2.01
CA LYS A 465 -41.27 26.97 -1.63
C LYS A 465 -41.36 27.17 -0.12
N ALA A 466 -42.15 28.16 0.32
CA ALA A 466 -42.44 28.35 1.74
C ALA A 466 -43.21 27.15 2.32
N SER A 467 -42.97 26.84 3.61
CA SER A 467 -43.77 25.84 4.32
C SER A 467 -45.25 26.24 4.36
N ALA A 468 -46.16 25.32 4.65
CA ALA A 468 -47.53 25.71 4.96
C ALA A 468 -47.57 26.56 6.24
N SER A 469 -48.64 27.34 6.41
CA SER A 469 -48.94 27.99 7.69
C SER A 469 -49.46 26.96 8.68
N GLY A 470 -49.05 27.06 9.95
CA GLY A 470 -49.53 26.17 11.00
C GLY A 470 -48.41 25.59 11.86
N SER A 471 -48.68 24.47 12.50
CA SER A 471 -47.76 23.81 13.43
C SER A 471 -46.90 22.77 12.72
N HIS A 472 -45.59 22.86 12.91
CA HIS A 472 -44.57 21.93 12.41
C HIS A 472 -44.01 21.19 13.62
N ALA A 473 -44.52 19.99 13.90
CA ALA A 473 -44.11 19.20 15.05
C ALA A 473 -42.67 18.69 14.89
N ILE A 474 -41.90 18.71 15.99
CA ILE A 474 -40.51 18.27 16.04
C ILE A 474 -40.36 17.28 17.19
N SER A 475 -39.76 16.13 16.91
CA SER A 475 -39.43 15.10 17.89
C SER A 475 -37.92 14.92 17.98
N VAL A 476 -37.38 14.82 19.20
CA VAL A 476 -35.98 14.51 19.48
C VAL A 476 -35.93 13.22 20.28
N ALA A 477 -35.49 12.13 19.65
CA ALA A 477 -35.38 10.81 20.25
C ALA A 477 -33.90 10.47 20.54
N LEU A 478 -33.57 10.25 21.81
CA LEU A 478 -32.26 9.74 22.22
C LEU A 478 -32.25 8.23 22.15
N LYS A 479 -31.29 7.65 21.43
CA LYS A 479 -31.10 6.21 21.31
C LYS A 479 -29.77 5.78 21.89
N ASN A 480 -29.75 4.64 22.58
CA ASN A 480 -28.52 4.01 23.05
C ASN A 480 -27.77 3.31 21.89
N PRO A 481 -26.55 2.78 22.11
CA PRO A 481 -25.79 2.07 21.07
C PRO A 481 -26.51 0.83 20.50
N ALA A 482 -27.41 0.21 21.26
CA ALA A 482 -28.25 -0.91 20.80
C ALA A 482 -29.44 -0.44 19.92
N GLY A 483 -29.54 0.86 19.59
CA GLY A 483 -30.60 1.44 18.78
C GLY A 483 -31.94 1.65 19.50
N SER A 484 -32.02 1.30 20.79
CA SER A 484 -33.23 1.47 21.59
C SER A 484 -33.42 2.91 22.01
N THR A 485 -34.64 3.45 21.83
CA THR A 485 -34.99 4.80 22.29
C THR A 485 -35.07 4.84 23.82
N ILE A 486 -34.25 5.70 24.43
CA ILE A 486 -34.20 5.93 25.87
C ILE A 486 -35.19 7.01 26.28
N GLN A 487 -35.31 8.08 25.50
CA GLN A 487 -36.24 9.18 25.76
C GLN A 487 -36.61 9.88 24.46
N THR A 488 -37.86 10.35 24.38
CA THR A 488 -38.34 11.22 23.31
C THR A 488 -38.84 12.54 23.91
N LEU A 489 -38.37 13.66 23.39
CA LEU A 489 -38.82 15.00 23.73
C LEU A 489 -39.48 15.63 22.50
N ASN A 490 -40.59 16.35 22.69
CA ASN A 490 -41.38 16.90 21.58
C ASN A 490 -41.52 18.42 21.72
N GLY A 491 -41.37 19.13 20.61
CA GLY A 491 -41.63 20.57 20.46
C GLY A 491 -42.35 20.85 19.14
N ALA A 492 -42.57 22.12 18.82
CA ALA A 492 -43.13 22.52 17.54
C ALA A 492 -42.74 23.96 17.18
N TYR A 493 -42.60 24.23 15.89
CA TYR A 493 -42.59 25.60 15.35
C TYR A 493 -43.99 25.94 14.83
N ASN A 494 -44.51 27.14 15.13
CA ASN A 494 -45.81 27.58 14.64
C ASN A 494 -45.63 28.79 13.71
N GLY A 495 -46.09 28.69 12.47
CA GLY A 495 -46.01 29.77 11.48
C GLY A 495 -45.70 29.26 10.09
N THR A 496 -45.10 30.13 9.29
CA THR A 496 -44.65 29.87 7.92
C THR A 496 -43.15 30.14 7.84
N LEU A 497 -42.38 29.19 7.34
CA LEU A 497 -40.94 29.31 7.13
C LEU A 497 -40.66 29.49 5.64
N ALA A 498 -40.20 30.68 5.26
CA ALA A 498 -39.88 31.00 3.86
C ALA A 498 -38.77 30.09 3.31
N ALA A 499 -38.72 29.91 1.99
CA ALA A 499 -37.64 29.18 1.32
C ALA A 499 -36.26 29.76 1.72
N GLY A 500 -35.35 28.89 2.14
CA GLY A 500 -34.01 29.25 2.64
C GLY A 500 -33.95 29.76 4.07
N ALA A 501 -35.08 30.06 4.74
CA ALA A 501 -35.09 30.58 6.10
C ALA A 501 -34.85 29.49 7.16
N SER A 502 -34.33 29.88 8.33
CA SER A 502 -34.16 29.00 9.49
C SER A 502 -34.61 29.67 10.79
N THR A 503 -34.95 28.87 11.80
CA THR A 503 -35.35 29.33 13.14
C THR A 503 -34.92 28.32 14.19
N SER A 504 -34.59 28.79 15.40
CA SER A 504 -34.23 27.91 16.52
C SER A 504 -35.46 27.62 17.38
N VAL A 505 -35.77 26.33 17.55
CA VAL A 505 -36.90 25.83 18.32
C VAL A 505 -36.37 25.14 19.58
N THR A 506 -36.69 25.70 20.75
CA THR A 506 -36.40 25.03 22.03
C THR A 506 -37.33 23.83 22.19
N ILE A 507 -36.77 22.67 22.52
CA ILE A 507 -37.54 21.46 22.80
C ILE A 507 -37.81 21.39 24.31
N PRO A 508 -39.07 21.45 24.77
CA PRO A 508 -39.39 21.40 26.19
C PRO A 508 -38.90 20.12 26.88
N GLY A 509 -38.30 20.28 28.06
CA GLY A 509 -37.80 19.18 28.91
C GLY A 509 -36.29 19.02 28.86
N THR A 510 -35.79 18.09 29.68
CA THR A 510 -34.37 17.71 29.73
C THR A 510 -34.23 16.20 29.84
N TRP A 511 -33.03 15.70 29.51
CA TRP A 511 -32.59 14.33 29.76
C TRP A 511 -31.46 14.35 30.79
N THR A 512 -31.46 13.42 31.75
CA THR A 512 -30.33 13.26 32.68
C THR A 512 -29.29 12.33 32.05
N ALA A 513 -28.13 12.88 31.72
CA ALA A 513 -27.08 12.17 31.02
C ALA A 513 -26.52 10.99 31.85
N ALA A 514 -26.38 9.83 31.21
CA ALA A 514 -25.65 8.68 31.76
C ALA A 514 -24.45 8.38 30.86
N ASN A 515 -23.37 7.81 31.42
CA ASN A 515 -22.15 7.49 30.67
C ASN A 515 -22.47 6.70 29.39
N GLY A 516 -21.77 7.04 28.31
CA GLY A 516 -21.83 6.33 27.05
C GLY A 516 -22.07 7.23 25.84
N SER A 517 -22.22 6.61 24.69
CA SER A 517 -22.52 7.27 23.42
C SER A 517 -23.99 7.06 23.04
N TYR A 518 -24.60 8.10 22.49
CA TYR A 518 -26.01 8.12 22.11
C TYR A 518 -26.16 8.67 20.69
N THR A 519 -27.19 8.21 19.99
CA THR A 519 -27.62 8.83 18.73
C THR A 519 -28.88 9.65 19.01
N VAL A 520 -28.82 10.94 18.76
CA VAL A 520 -29.95 11.88 18.87
C VAL A 520 -30.59 11.97 17.50
N THR A 521 -31.77 11.36 17.34
CA THR A 521 -32.57 11.44 16.11
C THR A 521 -33.56 12.57 16.22
N THR A 522 -33.48 13.55 15.31
CA THR A 522 -34.48 14.60 15.15
C THR A 522 -35.43 14.22 14.04
N THR A 523 -36.72 14.41 14.24
CA THR A 523 -37.75 14.19 13.21
C THR A 523 -38.68 15.39 13.16
N VAL A 524 -38.80 16.00 12.00
CA VAL A 524 -39.80 17.04 11.71
C VAL A 524 -41.00 16.38 11.05
N ALA A 525 -42.22 16.77 11.42
CA ALA A 525 -43.42 16.27 10.75
C ALA A 525 -43.50 16.78 9.31
N ALA A 526 -44.00 15.95 8.40
CA ALA A 526 -44.14 16.32 7.00
C ALA A 526 -45.05 17.56 6.84
N ASP A 527 -44.56 18.55 6.11
CA ASP A 527 -45.31 19.77 5.84
C ASP A 527 -46.31 19.58 4.69
N ALA A 528 -47.40 20.35 4.66
CA ALA A 528 -48.43 20.22 3.63
C ALA A 528 -47.95 20.70 2.25
N ASN A 529 -46.95 21.60 2.20
CA ASN A 529 -46.29 22.01 0.96
C ASN A 529 -45.07 21.13 0.61
N GLU A 530 -44.86 20.04 1.34
CA GLU A 530 -43.70 19.16 1.19
C GLU A 530 -44.01 17.93 0.32
N ALA A 531 -43.31 17.85 -0.80
CA ALA A 531 -43.33 16.72 -1.72
C ALA A 531 -42.78 15.46 -1.05
N PRO A 532 -43.35 14.26 -1.32
CA PRO A 532 -42.88 13.01 -0.72
C PRO A 532 -41.38 12.74 -0.84
N VAL A 533 -40.77 13.13 -1.97
CA VAL A 533 -39.33 12.97 -2.25
C VAL A 533 -38.43 13.80 -1.33
N LYS A 534 -38.96 14.79 -0.60
CA LYS A 534 -38.20 15.61 0.37
C LYS A 534 -38.28 15.12 1.80
N ARG A 535 -39.29 14.30 2.14
CA ARG A 535 -39.62 13.94 3.52
C ARG A 535 -38.55 13.10 4.22
N GLU A 536 -37.63 12.48 3.48
CA GLU A 536 -36.47 11.80 4.07
C GLU A 536 -35.55 12.78 4.80
N ASN A 537 -35.46 14.03 4.33
CA ASN A 537 -34.65 15.09 4.94
C ASN A 537 -35.21 15.56 6.29
N ASN A 538 -36.47 15.23 6.60
CA ASN A 538 -37.09 15.57 7.88
C ASN A 538 -36.47 14.80 9.06
N VAL A 539 -35.67 13.76 8.79
CA VAL A 539 -34.97 13.00 9.82
C VAL A 539 -33.48 13.34 9.77
N SER A 540 -32.94 13.81 10.89
CA SER A 540 -31.50 14.01 11.06
C SER A 540 -30.99 13.25 12.28
N GLN A 541 -29.71 12.93 12.29
CA GLN A 541 -29.06 12.25 13.41
C GLN A 541 -27.78 12.98 13.82
N ALA A 542 -27.53 13.03 15.12
CA ALA A 542 -26.29 13.53 15.69
C ALA A 542 -25.79 12.59 16.78
N ASN A 543 -24.48 12.38 16.85
CA ASN A 543 -23.87 11.58 17.91
C ASN A 543 -23.59 12.45 19.14
N LEU A 544 -23.99 11.96 20.31
CA LEU A 544 -23.81 12.60 21.60
C LEU A 544 -23.00 11.68 22.51
N SER A 545 -21.78 12.09 22.86
CA SER A 545 -20.96 11.40 23.86
C SER A 545 -21.16 12.04 25.23
N VAL A 546 -21.48 11.22 26.22
CA VAL A 546 -21.52 11.63 27.63
C VAL A 546 -20.22 11.21 28.29
N TYR A 547 -19.51 12.19 28.85
CA TYR A 547 -18.23 11.97 29.50
C TYR A 547 -18.40 11.37 30.89
N SER A 548 -17.43 10.55 31.28
CA SER A 548 -17.31 10.00 32.62
C SER A 548 -17.03 11.12 33.64
N SER A 549 -17.32 10.87 34.92
CA SER A 549 -16.96 11.83 35.98
C SER A 549 -15.45 12.05 36.11
N ARG A 550 -14.66 10.99 35.84
CA ARG A 550 -13.22 11.00 35.63
C ARG A 550 -12.87 9.97 34.54
N GLY A 551 -11.81 10.24 33.78
CA GLY A 551 -11.39 9.41 32.66
C GLY A 551 -12.20 9.64 31.39
N ALA A 552 -11.77 9.00 30.31
CA ALA A 552 -12.47 8.98 29.05
C ALA A 552 -13.70 8.06 29.09
N SER A 553 -14.73 8.44 28.35
CA SER A 553 -15.89 7.63 28.00
C SER A 553 -15.66 7.06 26.60
N MET A 554 -15.31 5.78 26.55
CA MET A 554 -15.00 5.03 25.33
C MET A 554 -16.09 3.98 25.07
N PRO A 555 -16.31 3.57 23.80
CA PRO A 555 -17.36 2.62 23.46
C PRO A 555 -17.03 1.17 23.86
N TYR A 556 -15.77 0.90 24.23
CA TYR A 556 -15.34 -0.43 24.66
C TYR A 556 -15.50 -0.65 26.15
N THR A 557 -15.58 -1.94 26.51
CA THR A 557 -15.50 -2.42 27.89
C THR A 557 -14.31 -3.37 28.01
N ARG A 558 -13.57 -3.27 29.13
CA ARG A 558 -12.40 -4.14 29.39
C ARG A 558 -12.84 -5.43 30.10
N TYR A 559 -12.20 -6.52 29.71
CA TYR A 559 -12.23 -7.84 30.33
C TYR A 559 -10.81 -8.18 30.72
N ASP A 560 -10.50 -8.01 32.01
CA ASP A 560 -9.13 -8.00 32.50
C ASP A 560 -8.67 -9.39 32.96
N THR A 561 -7.41 -9.51 33.37
CA THR A 561 -6.75 -10.76 33.79
C THR A 561 -7.53 -11.51 34.87
N ASP A 562 -8.05 -10.79 35.87
CA ASP A 562 -8.78 -11.38 37.00
C ASP A 562 -10.20 -11.86 36.63
N ASP A 563 -10.78 -11.36 35.54
CA ASP A 563 -12.09 -11.77 35.05
C ASP A 563 -12.07 -13.11 34.30
N ALA A 564 -10.87 -13.59 33.95
CA ALA A 564 -10.70 -14.73 33.06
C ALA A 564 -10.64 -16.08 33.77
N ALA A 565 -11.31 -17.07 33.20
CA ALA A 565 -11.03 -18.47 33.49
C ALA A 565 -9.78 -18.94 32.73
N ARG A 566 -8.79 -19.46 33.44
CA ARG A 566 -7.53 -19.98 32.88
C ARG A 566 -7.63 -21.48 32.62
N GLY A 567 -6.99 -21.97 31.55
CA GLY A 567 -7.01 -23.38 31.16
C GLY A 567 -5.75 -23.83 30.43
N GLY A 568 -5.60 -25.16 30.26
CA GLY A 568 -4.59 -25.76 29.38
C GLY A 568 -3.12 -25.41 29.67
N GLY A 569 -2.79 -25.17 30.95
CA GLY A 569 -1.43 -24.81 31.36
C GLY A 569 -1.13 -23.31 31.38
N ALA A 570 -2.13 -22.44 31.17
CA ALA A 570 -1.98 -21.01 31.35
C ALA A 570 -1.61 -20.63 32.80
N ILE A 571 -0.72 -19.64 32.96
CA ILE A 571 -0.11 -19.26 34.24
C ILE A 571 -0.35 -17.78 34.51
N LEU A 572 -0.88 -17.44 35.69
CA LEU A 572 -0.95 -16.05 36.14
C LEU A 572 0.46 -15.55 36.50
N LYS A 573 0.90 -14.45 35.89
CA LYS A 573 2.17 -13.77 36.17
C LYS A 573 1.86 -12.43 36.84
N THR A 574 2.53 -12.12 37.93
CA THR A 574 2.28 -10.89 38.71
C THR A 574 3.59 -10.20 39.09
N ALA A 575 3.54 -8.87 39.25
CA ALA A 575 4.63 -8.06 39.79
C ALA A 575 4.08 -7.08 40.86
N PRO A 576 3.59 -7.59 42.01
CA PRO A 576 2.92 -6.76 43.02
C PRO A 576 3.83 -5.71 43.67
N THR A 577 5.15 -5.89 43.58
CA THR A 577 6.17 -4.94 44.05
C THR A 577 6.72 -4.05 42.92
N PHE A 578 6.08 -4.05 41.75
CA PHE A 578 6.43 -3.21 40.61
C PHE A 578 7.87 -3.42 40.09
N ASP A 579 8.42 -4.61 40.28
CA ASP A 579 9.78 -4.93 39.82
C ASP A 579 9.86 -4.93 38.29
N GLN A 580 10.52 -3.91 37.75
CA GLN A 580 10.68 -3.68 36.32
C GLN A 580 11.49 -4.78 35.60
N ALA A 581 12.16 -5.70 36.32
CA ALA A 581 12.76 -6.88 35.71
C ALA A 581 11.71 -7.90 35.24
N LEU A 582 10.51 -7.89 35.84
CA LEU A 582 9.41 -8.78 35.50
C LEU A 582 8.52 -8.15 34.44
N THR A 583 8.17 -8.90 33.39
CA THR A 583 7.21 -8.43 32.35
C THR A 583 5.90 -7.95 32.97
N ALA A 584 5.42 -8.61 34.03
CA ALA A 584 4.17 -8.27 34.69
C ALA A 584 4.16 -6.86 35.29
N SER A 585 5.31 -6.17 35.45
CA SER A 585 5.32 -4.77 35.90
C SER A 585 4.66 -3.80 34.92
N GLU A 586 4.51 -4.20 33.66
CA GLU A 586 3.91 -3.38 32.60
C GLU A 586 2.49 -3.84 32.20
N ALA A 587 1.99 -4.92 32.79
CA ALA A 587 0.61 -5.37 32.61
C ALA A 587 -0.34 -4.49 33.43
N SER A 588 -1.60 -4.33 33.02
CA SER A 588 -2.58 -3.66 33.88
C SER A 588 -2.78 -4.43 35.18
N GLY A 589 -2.93 -3.69 36.29
CA GLY A 589 -2.97 -4.28 37.63
C GLY A 589 -1.68 -5.02 38.02
N GLN A 590 -0.59 -4.85 37.26
CA GLN A 590 0.66 -5.60 37.39
C GLN A 590 0.48 -7.12 37.25
N SER A 591 -0.49 -7.57 36.45
CA SER A 591 -0.79 -8.98 36.26
C SER A 591 -1.23 -9.32 34.83
N TYR A 592 -0.77 -10.45 34.29
CA TYR A 592 -1.23 -10.98 33.02
C TYR A 592 -1.24 -12.52 33.03
N VAL A 593 -1.89 -13.14 32.05
CA VAL A 593 -1.87 -14.59 31.89
C VAL A 593 -0.88 -15.01 30.80
N ALA A 594 0.16 -15.74 31.19
CA ALA A 594 1.07 -16.40 30.26
C ALA A 594 0.43 -17.66 29.66
N LEU A 595 0.66 -17.86 28.37
CA LEU A 595 0.24 -19.00 27.54
C LEU A 595 1.51 -19.73 27.04
N PRO A 596 2.16 -20.53 27.90
CA PRO A 596 3.50 -21.07 27.62
C PRO A 596 3.51 -22.25 26.64
N SER A 597 2.38 -22.92 26.44
CA SER A 597 2.32 -24.19 25.72
C SER A 597 1.04 -24.35 24.91
N ASN A 598 1.06 -25.27 23.94
CA ASN A 598 -0.10 -25.58 23.13
C ASN A 598 -1.30 -25.98 24.02
N GLY A 599 -2.46 -25.38 23.77
CA GLY A 599 -3.68 -25.53 24.56
C GLY A 599 -3.83 -24.54 25.71
N SER A 600 -2.79 -23.79 26.09
CA SER A 600 -2.91 -22.75 27.13
C SER A 600 -3.86 -21.65 26.68
N SER A 601 -4.80 -21.29 27.56
CA SER A 601 -5.88 -20.36 27.22
C SER A 601 -6.35 -19.51 28.38
N LEU A 602 -6.95 -18.36 28.08
CA LEU A 602 -7.89 -17.69 28.99
C LEU A 602 -9.22 -17.34 28.32
N GLU A 603 -10.31 -17.49 29.07
CA GLU A 603 -11.70 -17.40 28.60
C GLU A 603 -12.50 -16.42 29.47
N TRP A 604 -13.19 -15.50 28.81
CA TRP A 604 -14.12 -14.56 29.44
C TRP A 604 -15.55 -14.84 29.00
N THR A 605 -16.50 -14.47 29.86
CA THR A 605 -17.92 -14.44 29.51
C THR A 605 -18.35 -13.00 29.31
N VAL A 606 -18.91 -12.67 28.15
CA VAL A 606 -19.39 -11.32 27.82
C VAL A 606 -20.50 -10.93 28.81
N ARG A 607 -20.36 -9.77 29.46
CA ARG A 607 -21.26 -9.34 30.54
C ARG A 607 -22.61 -8.86 29.98
N GLN A 608 -23.62 -8.79 30.84
CA GLN A 608 -24.94 -8.28 30.47
C GLN A 608 -24.85 -6.81 30.03
N GLY A 609 -25.44 -6.50 28.87
CA GLY A 609 -25.40 -5.15 28.29
C GLY A 609 -24.12 -4.80 27.54
N GLU A 610 -23.14 -5.71 27.47
CA GLU A 610 -21.87 -5.54 26.77
C GLU A 610 -21.81 -6.45 25.51
N GLY A 611 -20.74 -6.34 24.74
CA GLY A 611 -20.53 -7.13 23.51
C GLY A 611 -20.22 -6.25 22.30
N GLY A 612 -20.20 -6.87 21.13
CA GLY A 612 -19.85 -6.21 19.88
C GLY A 612 -18.89 -7.01 19.00
N ALA A 613 -18.58 -6.44 17.83
CA ALA A 613 -17.73 -7.10 16.83
C ALA A 613 -16.27 -6.69 16.93
N GLY A 614 -15.96 -5.52 17.48
CA GLY A 614 -14.58 -5.03 17.62
C GLY A 614 -13.95 -5.62 18.86
N VAL A 615 -12.77 -6.21 18.71
CA VAL A 615 -11.97 -6.73 19.83
C VAL A 615 -10.55 -6.19 19.72
N THR A 616 -10.06 -5.59 20.79
CA THR A 616 -8.64 -5.24 20.97
C THR A 616 -8.06 -6.16 22.02
N MET A 617 -6.86 -6.68 21.81
CA MET A 617 -6.14 -7.50 22.78
C MET A 617 -4.81 -6.83 23.10
N ARG A 618 -4.54 -6.60 24.39
CA ARG A 618 -3.21 -6.22 24.86
C ARG A 618 -2.44 -7.49 25.23
N TYR A 619 -1.26 -7.65 24.67
CA TYR A 619 -0.50 -8.90 24.71
C TYR A 619 1.01 -8.64 24.81
N THR A 620 1.76 -9.68 25.13
CA THR A 620 3.23 -9.68 25.08
C THR A 620 3.71 -10.96 24.41
N MET A 621 4.84 -10.88 23.71
CA MET A 621 5.57 -12.01 23.18
C MET A 621 7.08 -11.68 23.14
N PRO A 622 7.98 -12.68 23.11
CA PRO A 622 9.41 -12.45 23.13
C PRO A 622 9.87 -11.60 21.93
N ASP A 623 10.89 -10.79 22.16
CA ASP A 623 11.68 -10.17 21.08
C ASP A 623 12.65 -11.18 20.46
N SER A 624 13.16 -10.86 19.28
CA SER A 624 14.24 -11.58 18.64
C SER A 624 15.61 -11.13 19.17
N SER A 625 16.63 -11.97 19.00
CA SER A 625 17.98 -11.68 19.50
C SER A 625 18.63 -10.43 18.87
N ASN A 626 18.16 -10.00 17.70
CA ASN A 626 18.65 -8.80 17.00
C ASN A 626 17.69 -7.60 17.15
N GLY A 627 16.64 -7.71 17.96
CA GLY A 627 15.67 -6.64 18.20
C GLY A 627 14.61 -6.45 17.11
N MET A 628 14.64 -7.21 16.02
CA MET A 628 13.71 -7.05 14.90
C MET A 628 12.30 -7.61 15.16
N GLY A 629 12.00 -8.00 16.41
CA GLY A 629 10.78 -8.70 16.76
C GLY A 629 10.69 -10.13 16.22
N LEU A 630 9.69 -10.85 16.69
CA LEU A 630 9.28 -12.17 16.22
C LEU A 630 7.82 -12.08 15.77
N ASN A 631 7.44 -12.90 14.79
CA ASN A 631 6.05 -13.04 14.37
C ASN A 631 5.45 -14.34 14.92
N GLY A 632 4.16 -14.29 15.22
CA GLY A 632 3.45 -15.38 15.87
C GLY A 632 1.94 -15.26 15.71
N SER A 633 1.19 -16.04 16.49
CA SER A 633 -0.28 -15.93 16.48
C SER A 633 -0.93 -16.46 17.75
N LEU A 634 -2.15 -16.02 18.03
CA LEU A 634 -3.05 -16.65 18.99
C LEU A 634 -4.40 -16.92 18.33
N ASP A 635 -5.07 -17.99 18.75
CA ASP A 635 -6.39 -18.34 18.24
C ASP A 635 -7.50 -17.78 19.13
N VAL A 636 -8.58 -17.34 18.49
CA VAL A 636 -9.81 -16.88 19.13
C VAL A 636 -10.89 -17.94 18.95
N TYR A 637 -11.48 -18.37 20.05
CA TYR A 637 -12.63 -19.25 20.09
C TYR A 637 -13.83 -18.50 20.65
N VAL A 638 -15.03 -18.80 20.13
CA VAL A 638 -16.30 -18.31 20.68
C VAL A 638 -17.20 -19.52 20.94
N ASN A 639 -17.67 -19.65 22.18
CA ASN A 639 -18.49 -20.77 22.64
C ASN A 639 -17.85 -22.15 22.30
N GLY A 640 -16.54 -22.23 22.45
CA GLY A 640 -15.74 -23.45 22.20
C GLY A 640 -15.38 -23.71 20.74
N ALA A 641 -15.89 -22.95 19.77
CA ALA A 641 -15.55 -23.09 18.36
C ALA A 641 -14.49 -22.06 17.93
N LYS A 642 -13.43 -22.50 17.23
CA LYS A 642 -12.42 -21.59 16.67
C LYS A 642 -13.07 -20.66 15.65
N LYS A 643 -12.80 -19.36 15.76
CA LYS A 643 -13.33 -18.33 14.86
C LYS A 643 -12.24 -17.68 14.02
N LYS A 644 -11.12 -17.29 14.64
CA LYS A 644 -10.02 -16.59 13.95
C LYS A 644 -8.67 -17.01 14.51
N THR A 645 -7.64 -16.87 13.70
CA THR A 645 -6.22 -16.85 14.12
C THR A 645 -5.74 -15.43 13.95
N ILE A 646 -5.21 -14.83 15.01
CA ILE A 646 -4.79 -13.43 15.05
C ILE A 646 -3.27 -13.40 14.94
N PRO A 647 -2.71 -12.83 13.85
CA PRO A 647 -1.28 -12.60 13.74
C PRO A 647 -0.81 -11.61 14.82
N LEU A 648 0.34 -11.89 15.41
CA LEU A 648 0.98 -11.09 16.45
C LEU A 648 2.44 -10.83 16.08
N THR A 649 2.99 -9.71 16.52
CA THR A 649 4.39 -9.37 16.30
C THR A 649 4.98 -8.57 17.46
N SER A 650 6.23 -8.86 17.83
CA SER A 650 7.01 -7.99 18.74
C SER A 650 7.83 -6.93 18.01
N TYR A 651 7.60 -6.71 16.70
CA TYR A 651 8.37 -5.76 15.89
C TYR A 651 8.33 -4.32 16.41
N TYR A 652 7.16 -3.87 16.89
CA TYR A 652 6.96 -2.50 17.36
C TYR A 652 7.40 -2.30 18.82
N SER A 653 7.19 -3.33 19.63
CA SER A 653 7.47 -3.34 21.07
C SER A 653 8.95 -3.56 21.37
N TRP A 654 9.29 -3.56 22.66
CA TRP A 654 10.65 -3.75 23.19
C TRP A 654 11.60 -2.58 22.93
N GLN A 655 11.93 -1.87 24.01
CA GLN A 655 12.97 -0.84 24.03
C GLN A 655 13.90 -1.13 25.21
N TYR A 656 15.21 -0.97 25.02
CA TYR A 656 16.22 -1.41 25.98
C TYR A 656 16.99 -0.25 26.58
N PHE A 657 17.19 -0.26 27.90
CA PHE A 657 17.74 0.88 28.63
C PHE A 657 18.96 0.49 29.46
N SER A 658 20.12 1.03 29.07
CA SER A 658 21.33 1.13 29.90
C SER A 658 21.61 2.58 30.34
N SER A 659 20.86 3.53 29.79
CA SER A 659 20.88 4.97 30.08
C SER A 659 19.45 5.54 30.02
N ASP A 660 19.30 6.86 29.92
CA ASP A 660 18.02 7.52 29.64
C ASP A 660 17.65 7.57 28.14
N HIS A 661 18.49 6.99 27.28
CA HIS A 661 18.23 6.78 25.86
C HIS A 661 17.89 5.30 25.61
N PRO A 662 16.81 5.00 24.87
CA PRO A 662 16.52 3.63 24.46
C PRO A 662 17.47 3.17 23.36
N GLU A 663 17.76 1.88 23.41
CA GLU A 663 18.42 1.09 22.38
C GLU A 663 17.41 0.08 21.82
N ASP A 664 17.58 -0.28 20.56
CA ASP A 664 16.58 -1.05 19.81
C ASP A 664 16.86 -2.56 19.80
N ALA A 665 17.81 -3.08 20.57
CA ALA A 665 18.13 -4.50 20.58
C ALA A 665 18.49 -5.00 22.00
N PRO A 666 18.30 -6.30 22.30
CA PRO A 666 18.50 -6.85 23.64
C PRO A 666 19.85 -6.56 24.31
N GLY A 667 20.90 -6.33 23.53
CA GLY A 667 22.22 -5.94 24.05
C GLY A 667 22.28 -4.53 24.67
N GLY A 668 21.25 -3.71 24.46
CA GLY A 668 21.20 -2.31 24.87
C GLY A 668 20.83 -2.03 26.33
N GLY A 669 20.39 -3.04 27.09
CA GLY A 669 20.10 -2.93 28.53
C GLY A 669 18.82 -3.64 28.96
N ARG A 670 18.18 -3.13 30.01
CA ARG A 670 16.94 -3.74 30.53
C ARG A 670 15.74 -3.40 29.63
N PRO A 671 14.79 -4.33 29.39
CA PRO A 671 13.63 -4.06 28.56
C PRO A 671 12.54 -3.23 29.26
N LEU A 672 11.88 -2.40 28.48
CA LEU A 672 10.55 -1.80 28.70
C LEU A 672 9.75 -1.91 27.39
N PHE A 673 8.52 -1.40 27.37
CA PHE A 673 7.58 -1.51 26.27
C PHE A 673 7.33 -2.97 25.87
N ARG A 674 7.21 -3.86 26.86
CA ARG A 674 7.10 -5.32 26.62
C ARG A 674 5.72 -5.77 26.15
N PHE A 675 4.71 -4.92 26.27
CA PHE A 675 3.35 -5.18 25.80
C PHE A 675 3.03 -4.34 24.59
N ASP A 676 2.15 -4.88 23.75
CA ASP A 676 1.61 -4.25 22.57
C ASP A 676 0.10 -4.54 22.43
N GLU A 677 -0.59 -3.91 21.47
CA GLU A 677 -1.98 -4.17 21.17
C GLU A 677 -2.18 -4.64 19.72
N VAL A 678 -3.17 -5.50 19.51
CA VAL A 678 -3.74 -5.77 18.18
C VAL A 678 -5.25 -5.66 18.25
N HIS A 679 -5.89 -5.34 17.12
CA HIS A 679 -7.33 -5.28 17.04
C HIS A 679 -7.87 -6.01 15.80
N TRP A 680 -9.06 -6.59 15.92
CA TRP A 680 -9.73 -7.27 14.82
C TRP A 680 -11.25 -7.17 14.94
N LYS A 681 -11.93 -7.38 13.80
CA LYS A 681 -13.38 -7.50 13.74
C LYS A 681 -13.80 -8.97 13.70
N MET A 682 -14.73 -9.35 14.57
CA MET A 682 -15.48 -10.60 14.50
C MET A 682 -16.52 -10.51 13.38
N ASP A 683 -16.77 -11.60 12.66
CA ASP A 683 -17.75 -11.62 11.57
C ASP A 683 -19.19 -11.55 12.09
N THR A 684 -19.39 -11.91 13.36
CA THR A 684 -20.66 -11.78 14.09
C THR A 684 -20.37 -11.11 15.44
N PRO A 685 -21.12 -10.06 15.83
CA PRO A 685 -20.95 -9.41 17.12
C PRO A 685 -21.15 -10.39 18.29
N LEU A 686 -20.22 -10.38 19.24
CA LEU A 686 -20.34 -11.10 20.51
C LEU A 686 -21.55 -10.57 21.29
N GLN A 687 -22.32 -11.49 21.87
CA GLN A 687 -23.52 -11.19 22.65
C GLN A 687 -23.28 -11.45 24.15
N PRO A 688 -24.05 -10.81 25.05
CA PRO A 688 -24.06 -11.18 26.45
C PRO A 688 -24.19 -12.69 26.68
N GLY A 689 -23.30 -13.26 27.51
CA GLY A 689 -23.24 -14.69 27.79
C GLY A 689 -22.35 -15.50 26.84
N ASP A 690 -21.94 -14.95 25.69
CA ASP A 690 -20.94 -15.61 24.85
C ASP A 690 -19.61 -15.76 25.60
N LYS A 691 -18.94 -16.88 25.37
CA LYS A 691 -17.63 -17.17 25.91
C LYS A 691 -16.56 -16.95 24.86
N ILE A 692 -15.75 -15.91 25.01
CA ILE A 692 -14.59 -15.64 24.16
C ILE A 692 -13.34 -16.19 24.83
N ARG A 693 -12.58 -17.03 24.12
CA ARG A 693 -11.34 -17.63 24.61
C ARG A 693 -10.18 -17.32 23.67
N ILE A 694 -9.10 -16.82 24.25
CA ILE A 694 -7.81 -16.67 23.58
C ILE A 694 -6.96 -17.88 23.93
N GLN A 695 -6.40 -18.55 22.94
CA GLN A 695 -5.71 -19.82 23.12
C GLN A 695 -4.46 -19.92 22.23
N LYS A 696 -3.34 -20.32 22.82
CA LYS A 696 -2.16 -20.76 22.06
C LYS A 696 -2.48 -22.12 21.44
N SER A 697 -2.59 -22.17 20.11
CA SER A 697 -2.83 -23.43 19.38
C SER A 697 -1.79 -23.69 18.27
N ASN A 698 -0.89 -22.72 18.03
CA ASN A 698 0.21 -22.87 17.08
C ASN A 698 1.31 -23.77 17.66
N ALA A 699 2.07 -24.39 16.76
CA ALA A 699 3.16 -25.29 17.11
C ALA A 699 4.51 -24.55 17.29
N ASP A 700 4.53 -23.22 17.34
CA ASP A 700 5.75 -22.48 17.67
C ASP A 700 6.11 -22.61 19.15
N ASN A 701 7.38 -22.32 19.43
CA ASN A 701 7.96 -22.43 20.76
C ASN A 701 7.88 -21.12 21.56
N LEU A 702 7.01 -20.18 21.16
CA LEU A 702 6.88 -18.89 21.83
C LEU A 702 5.89 -18.98 22.99
N GLU A 703 6.29 -18.46 24.17
CA GLU A 703 5.36 -18.12 25.25
C GLU A 703 4.71 -16.78 24.91
N TYR A 704 3.38 -16.74 24.92
CA TYR A 704 2.64 -15.47 24.80
C TYR A 704 2.13 -15.04 26.16
N GLY A 705 1.84 -13.75 26.33
CA GLY A 705 1.08 -13.24 27.47
C GLY A 705 -0.14 -12.47 26.99
N VAL A 706 -1.27 -12.63 27.65
CA VAL A 706 -2.48 -11.84 27.42
C VAL A 706 -2.80 -11.08 28.70
N ASP A 707 -2.91 -9.76 28.58
CA ASP A 707 -3.23 -8.84 29.67
C ASP A 707 -4.76 -8.70 29.79
N PHE A 708 -5.38 -8.15 28.75
CA PHE A 708 -6.84 -7.99 28.68
C PHE A 708 -7.34 -8.02 27.24
N ILE A 709 -8.66 -8.11 27.10
CA ILE A 709 -9.36 -7.73 25.87
C ILE A 709 -10.31 -6.55 26.12
N GLU A 710 -10.42 -5.67 25.14
CA GLU A 710 -11.45 -4.61 25.06
C GLU A 710 -12.43 -4.99 23.96
N ILE A 711 -13.74 -5.02 24.27
CA ILE A 711 -14.80 -5.39 23.33
C ILE A 711 -15.74 -4.21 23.12
N GLU A 712 -16.07 -3.90 21.86
CA GLU A 712 -16.99 -2.81 21.50
C GLU A 712 -17.90 -3.11 20.30
N PRO A 713 -19.08 -2.47 20.26
CA PRO A 713 -19.85 -2.35 19.02
C PRO A 713 -19.08 -1.56 17.97
N VAL A 714 -19.05 -2.06 16.74
CA VAL A 714 -18.46 -1.36 15.59
C VAL A 714 -19.60 -0.82 14.73
N PRO A 715 -19.74 0.52 14.57
CA PRO A 715 -20.75 1.10 13.71
C PRO A 715 -20.45 0.75 12.24
N ALA A 716 -21.45 0.89 11.36
CA ALA A 716 -21.21 0.81 9.92
C ALA A 716 -20.20 1.88 9.45
N ALA A 717 -19.55 1.64 8.31
CA ALA A 717 -18.66 2.59 7.68
C ALA A 717 -19.39 3.92 7.42
N ILE A 718 -18.76 5.04 7.79
CA ILE A 718 -19.28 6.39 7.51
C ILE A 718 -19.25 6.59 6.00
N ALA A 719 -20.41 6.89 5.41
CA ALA A 719 -20.53 7.08 3.97
C ALA A 719 -19.78 8.33 3.48
N ARG A 720 -19.34 8.29 2.22
CA ARG A 720 -18.73 9.43 1.53
C ARG A 720 -19.65 10.66 1.61
N PRO A 721 -19.19 11.81 2.14
CA PRO A 721 -19.99 13.03 2.15
C PRO A 721 -20.37 13.49 0.74
N ALA A 722 -21.56 14.08 0.59
CA ALA A 722 -21.95 14.75 -0.65
C ALA A 722 -20.95 15.88 -0.98
N ASN A 723 -20.69 16.10 -2.28
CA ASN A 723 -19.75 17.10 -2.78
C ASN A 723 -18.32 17.00 -2.19
N SER A 724 -17.85 15.78 -1.90
CA SER A 724 -16.46 15.49 -1.50
C SER A 724 -15.62 15.03 -2.69
N VAL A 725 -14.31 15.02 -2.51
CA VAL A 725 -13.36 14.25 -3.33
C VAL A 725 -12.88 13.04 -2.52
N SER A 726 -12.61 11.90 -3.17
CA SER A 726 -12.08 10.69 -2.53
C SER A 726 -10.67 10.42 -3.01
N VAL A 727 -9.81 9.84 -2.16
CA VAL A 727 -8.48 9.35 -2.60
C VAL A 727 -8.58 8.35 -3.76
N THR A 728 -9.66 7.57 -3.82
CA THR A 728 -9.95 6.63 -4.91
C THR A 728 -10.30 7.31 -6.23
N ASP A 729 -10.72 8.58 -6.21
CA ASP A 729 -10.95 9.36 -7.44
C ASP A 729 -9.60 9.66 -8.14
N PHE A 730 -8.48 9.52 -7.41
CA PHE A 730 -7.11 9.80 -7.87
C PHE A 730 -6.24 8.54 -7.95
N GLY A 731 -6.84 7.35 -7.90
CA GLY A 731 -6.14 6.08 -8.14
C GLY A 731 -5.66 5.34 -6.90
N ALA A 732 -5.97 5.80 -5.68
CA ALA A 732 -5.74 4.99 -4.47
C ALA A 732 -6.64 3.73 -4.50
N VAL A 733 -6.09 2.58 -4.14
CA VAL A 733 -6.80 1.30 -4.15
C VAL A 733 -6.62 0.62 -2.80
N ALA A 734 -7.71 0.45 -2.06
CA ALA A 734 -7.64 -0.16 -0.75
C ALA A 734 -7.34 -1.67 -0.82
N ASN A 735 -6.59 -2.17 0.16
CA ASN A 735 -6.32 -3.58 0.43
C ASN A 735 -5.55 -4.34 -0.66
N ASP A 736 -4.83 -3.67 -1.56
CA ASP A 736 -4.04 -4.33 -2.61
C ASP A 736 -2.54 -4.46 -2.26
N GLY A 737 -2.09 -3.79 -1.18
CA GLY A 737 -0.70 -3.79 -0.73
C GLY A 737 0.21 -2.79 -1.46
N ASN A 738 -0.32 -2.02 -2.41
CA ASN A 738 0.44 -1.04 -3.19
C ASN A 738 0.47 0.33 -2.51
N ASP A 739 1.41 1.18 -2.93
CA ASP A 739 1.55 2.54 -2.42
C ASP A 739 0.46 3.48 -2.98
N ASP A 740 -0.20 4.21 -2.08
CA ASP A 740 -1.29 5.15 -2.37
C ASP A 740 -0.87 6.63 -2.19
N LEU A 741 0.38 6.92 -1.80
CA LEU A 741 0.79 8.26 -1.36
C LEU A 741 0.58 9.32 -2.44
N GLN A 742 0.90 9.00 -3.69
CA GLN A 742 0.71 9.93 -4.81
C GLN A 742 -0.77 10.30 -4.99
N ALA A 743 -1.68 9.33 -4.85
CA ALA A 743 -3.12 9.56 -4.95
C ALA A 743 -3.63 10.41 -3.76
N PHE A 744 -3.10 10.18 -2.56
CA PHE A 744 -3.39 10.99 -1.38
C PHE A 744 -2.94 12.44 -1.55
N GLU A 745 -1.73 12.68 -2.05
CA GLU A 745 -1.22 14.02 -2.33
C GLU A 745 -2.05 14.75 -3.39
N ALA A 746 -2.42 14.07 -4.48
CA ALA A 746 -3.30 14.62 -5.51
C ALA A 746 -4.70 14.96 -4.97
N ALA A 747 -5.26 14.09 -4.14
CA ALA A 747 -6.57 14.29 -3.54
C ALA A 747 -6.58 15.47 -2.53
N VAL A 748 -5.50 15.68 -1.77
CA VAL A 748 -5.32 16.87 -0.92
C VAL A 748 -5.32 18.15 -1.75
N GLN A 749 -4.56 18.17 -2.85
CA GLN A 749 -4.52 19.35 -3.73
C GLN A 749 -5.90 19.67 -4.33
N ALA A 750 -6.62 18.64 -4.76
CA ALA A 750 -7.98 18.80 -5.27
C ALA A 750 -8.97 19.28 -4.20
N ALA A 751 -8.90 18.73 -2.98
CA ALA A 751 -9.74 19.14 -1.86
C ALA A 751 -9.49 20.60 -1.48
N ALA A 752 -8.22 20.97 -1.29
CA ALA A 752 -7.82 22.32 -0.90
C ALA A 752 -8.18 23.37 -1.95
N SER A 753 -7.97 23.09 -3.24
CA SER A 753 -8.29 24.02 -4.33
C SER A 753 -9.80 24.18 -4.58
N SER A 754 -10.60 23.16 -4.28
CA SER A 754 -12.06 23.18 -4.49
C SER A 754 -12.86 23.48 -3.22
N GLY A 755 -12.21 23.62 -2.06
CA GLY A 755 -12.88 23.80 -0.76
C GLY A 755 -13.75 22.61 -0.36
N LYS A 756 -13.46 21.41 -0.88
CA LYS A 756 -14.24 20.19 -0.63
C LYS A 756 -13.64 19.37 0.50
N THR A 757 -14.46 18.52 1.12
CA THR A 757 -13.96 17.48 2.02
C THR A 757 -13.18 16.44 1.24
N LEU A 758 -12.00 16.06 1.74
CA LEU A 758 -11.28 14.86 1.34
C LEU A 758 -11.81 13.67 2.13
N TYR A 759 -12.31 12.66 1.42
CA TYR A 759 -12.81 11.42 1.99
C TYR A 759 -11.84 10.27 1.72
N ILE A 760 -11.64 9.42 2.72
CA ILE A 760 -10.87 8.18 2.62
C ILE A 760 -11.83 7.02 2.94
N PRO A 761 -12.16 6.15 1.97
CA PRO A 761 -13.14 5.09 2.18
C PRO A 761 -12.62 3.99 3.11
N GLU A 762 -13.44 2.97 3.33
CA GLU A 762 -13.02 1.78 4.06
C GLU A 762 -11.92 1.01 3.33
N GLY A 763 -11.09 0.31 4.11
CA GLY A 763 -9.96 -0.49 3.69
C GLY A 763 -8.61 0.05 4.16
N THR A 764 -7.55 -0.68 3.82
CA THR A 764 -6.16 -0.35 4.16
C THR A 764 -5.47 0.30 2.98
N PHE A 765 -4.89 1.48 3.20
CA PHE A 765 -4.08 2.21 2.23
C PHE A 765 -2.63 2.26 2.71
N HIS A 766 -1.68 2.01 1.83
CA HIS A 766 -0.26 1.99 2.19
C HIS A 766 0.43 3.26 1.76
N LEU A 767 1.13 3.93 2.68
CA LEU A 767 1.90 5.13 2.39
C LEU A 767 3.39 4.86 2.64
N GLY A 768 4.18 4.83 1.58
CA GLY A 768 5.62 4.53 1.61
C GLY A 768 6.51 5.69 2.03
N ASN A 769 5.92 6.84 2.36
CA ASN A 769 6.61 7.97 2.97
C ASN A 769 5.69 8.81 3.86
N MET A 770 6.25 9.87 4.46
CA MET A 770 5.50 10.88 5.19
C MET A 770 4.49 11.57 4.30
N TRP A 771 3.23 11.61 4.73
CA TRP A 771 2.19 12.35 4.03
C TRP A 771 2.23 13.83 4.41
N LYS A 772 2.55 14.68 3.44
CA LYS A 772 2.67 16.13 3.63
C LYS A 772 1.38 16.81 3.17
N VAL A 773 0.62 17.33 4.11
CA VAL A 773 -0.64 18.05 3.85
C VAL A 773 -0.34 19.55 3.79
N GLY A 774 0.00 20.00 2.58
CA GLY A 774 0.50 21.35 2.31
C GLY A 774 2.03 21.44 2.38
N SER A 775 2.56 22.64 2.20
CA SER A 775 4.01 22.91 2.30
C SER A 775 4.27 24.23 3.03
N VAL A 776 5.50 24.43 3.51
CA VAL A 776 5.89 25.70 4.17
C VAL A 776 5.71 26.90 3.22
N GLY A 777 6.05 26.74 1.93
CA GLY A 777 5.90 27.79 0.93
C GLY A 777 4.46 28.00 0.42
N ASN A 778 3.58 27.03 0.65
CA ASN A 778 2.18 27.08 0.25
C ASN A 778 1.33 26.33 1.29
N MET A 779 1.11 27.00 2.42
CA MET A 779 0.30 26.48 3.50
C MET A 779 -1.18 26.49 3.11
N ILE A 780 -1.92 25.49 3.60
CA ILE A 780 -3.34 25.37 3.36
C ILE A 780 -4.10 26.25 4.36
N ASN A 781 -5.11 26.99 3.90
CA ASN A 781 -5.97 27.74 4.81
C ASN A 781 -6.87 26.78 5.59
N ASP A 782 -7.90 26.23 4.95
CA ASP A 782 -8.83 25.30 5.58
C ASP A 782 -8.83 23.97 4.83
N ILE A 783 -8.90 22.86 5.56
CA ILE A 783 -9.07 21.53 4.96
C ILE A 783 -9.81 20.59 5.90
N LYS A 784 -10.69 19.79 5.31
CA LYS A 784 -11.40 18.71 6.00
C LYS A 784 -11.02 17.37 5.41
N ILE A 785 -10.55 16.45 6.25
CA ILE A 785 -10.13 15.09 5.90
C ILE A 785 -10.89 14.12 6.80
N MET A 786 -11.61 13.17 6.21
CA MET A 786 -12.46 12.25 6.98
C MET A 786 -12.38 10.83 6.42
N GLY A 787 -12.13 9.85 7.29
CA GLY A 787 -12.22 8.44 6.96
C GLY A 787 -13.63 7.85 7.17
N ALA A 788 -13.76 6.56 6.89
CA ALA A 788 -14.98 5.79 7.11
C ALA A 788 -15.17 5.31 8.56
N GLY A 789 -14.23 5.59 9.47
CA GLY A 789 -14.23 5.18 10.87
C GLY A 789 -12.96 4.44 11.27
N ILE A 790 -12.57 4.52 12.56
CA ILE A 790 -11.32 3.91 13.09
C ILE A 790 -11.24 2.38 12.94
N TRP A 791 -12.36 1.71 12.68
CA TRP A 791 -12.43 0.26 12.45
C TRP A 791 -12.52 -0.11 10.96
N HIS A 792 -12.51 0.89 10.08
CA HIS A 792 -12.80 0.72 8.66
C HIS A 792 -11.70 1.31 7.77
N THR A 793 -11.23 2.52 8.05
CA THR A 793 -10.16 3.17 7.27
C THR A 793 -8.84 3.05 8.01
N ASN A 794 -7.91 2.30 7.41
CA ASN A 794 -6.57 2.10 7.94
C ASN A 794 -5.55 2.76 7.01
N ILE A 795 -4.71 3.64 7.55
CA ILE A 795 -3.51 4.12 6.86
C ILE A 795 -2.32 3.41 7.47
N GLN A 796 -1.64 2.61 6.66
CA GLN A 796 -0.44 1.88 7.02
C GLN A 796 0.77 2.56 6.41
N PHE A 797 1.61 3.21 7.22
CA PHE A 797 2.91 3.67 6.72
C PHE A 797 3.86 2.48 6.62
N THR A 798 4.52 2.29 5.47
CA THR A 798 5.29 1.06 5.20
C THR A 798 6.80 1.23 5.31
N ASN A 799 7.30 2.44 5.41
CA ASN A 799 8.72 2.72 5.39
C ASN A 799 9.27 2.83 6.83
N PRO A 800 10.25 2.00 7.25
CA PRO A 800 10.74 2.00 8.62
C PRO A 800 11.77 3.11 8.90
N ASN A 801 12.23 3.83 7.87
CA ASN A 801 13.29 4.82 8.00
C ASN A 801 12.84 6.09 8.72
N ALA A 802 13.79 6.82 9.29
CA ALA A 802 13.54 8.16 9.81
C ALA A 802 12.92 9.09 8.74
N ALA A 803 12.08 10.02 9.18
CA ALA A 803 11.36 11.01 8.37
C ALA A 803 10.54 10.43 7.22
N SER A 804 10.13 9.16 7.32
CA SER A 804 9.52 8.41 6.22
C SER A 804 8.11 7.90 6.51
N GLY A 805 7.42 8.50 7.47
CA GLY A 805 5.98 8.30 7.63
C GLY A 805 5.37 9.26 8.65
N GLY A 806 4.11 9.04 8.97
CA GLY A 806 3.31 10.01 9.72
C GLY A 806 2.81 11.16 8.84
N ILE A 807 2.09 12.09 9.44
CA ILE A 807 1.42 13.19 8.74
C ILE A 807 2.01 14.53 9.17
N SER A 808 2.66 15.22 8.22
CA SER A 808 3.14 16.59 8.41
C SER A 808 2.08 17.58 7.93
N LEU A 809 1.54 18.37 8.85
CA LEU A 809 0.50 19.35 8.58
C LEU A 809 1.12 20.72 8.33
N ARG A 810 0.69 21.40 7.25
CA ARG A 810 1.10 22.77 6.91
C ARG A 810 -0.15 23.62 6.71
N VAL A 811 -0.89 23.82 7.81
CA VAL A 811 -2.20 24.50 7.85
C VAL A 811 -2.13 25.77 8.70
N THR A 812 -2.73 26.86 8.23
CA THR A 812 -2.83 28.13 8.97
C THR A 812 -4.24 28.44 9.48
N GLY A 813 -5.27 28.07 8.71
CA GLY A 813 -6.68 28.21 9.09
C GLY A 813 -7.17 26.96 9.81
N GLN A 814 -8.39 26.50 9.50
CA GLN A 814 -9.04 25.41 10.21
C GLN A 814 -8.80 24.04 9.55
N LEU A 815 -8.17 23.13 10.30
CA LEU A 815 -8.12 21.71 9.99
C LEU A 815 -9.26 20.97 10.70
N ASP A 816 -9.95 20.07 10.00
CA ASP A 816 -10.80 19.03 10.59
C ASP A 816 -10.33 17.66 10.07
N PHE A 817 -9.71 16.85 10.93
CA PHE A 817 -9.20 15.51 10.57
C PHE A 817 -9.87 14.45 11.45
N SER A 818 -10.51 13.43 10.86
CA SER A 818 -11.26 12.47 11.67
C SER A 818 -11.47 11.08 11.10
N HIS A 819 -11.87 10.15 11.99
CA HIS A 819 -12.43 8.84 11.66
C HIS A 819 -11.48 7.86 10.96
N ILE A 820 -10.21 7.83 11.37
CA ILE A 820 -9.15 7.04 10.73
C ILE A 820 -8.29 6.32 11.79
N TYR A 821 -7.88 5.09 11.48
CA TYR A 821 -6.81 4.39 12.17
C TYR A 821 -5.47 4.59 11.42
N LEU A 822 -4.39 4.86 12.17
CA LEU A 822 -3.04 5.05 11.68
C LEU A 822 -2.09 4.05 12.35
N ASN A 823 -1.29 3.37 11.54
CA ASN A 823 -0.20 2.53 11.99
C ASN A 823 1.11 2.87 11.28
N SER A 824 2.24 2.67 11.96
CA SER A 824 3.57 2.90 11.41
C SER A 824 4.23 1.59 10.92
N ASN A 825 5.45 1.71 10.38
CA ASN A 825 6.42 0.62 10.32
C ASN A 825 7.67 0.95 11.15
N LEU A 826 7.51 1.76 12.19
CA LEU A 826 8.58 2.30 13.02
C LEU A 826 8.80 1.43 14.27
N ARG A 827 10.08 1.23 14.61
CA ARG A 827 10.50 0.47 15.80
C ARG A 827 11.61 1.13 16.61
N SER A 828 11.97 2.36 16.26
CA SER A 828 13.09 3.10 16.86
C SER A 828 12.74 4.57 17.03
N ARG A 829 13.19 5.18 18.14
CA ARG A 829 13.15 6.64 18.31
C ARG A 829 14.24 7.35 17.49
N TYR A 830 15.14 6.62 16.83
CA TYR A 830 16.27 7.15 16.07
C TYR A 830 17.08 8.19 16.86
N ASN A 831 17.32 7.94 18.15
CA ASN A 831 17.97 8.89 19.04
C ASN A 831 17.34 10.30 18.90
N GLN A 832 16.02 10.37 19.09
CA GLN A 832 15.18 11.56 18.99
C GLN A 832 15.09 12.20 17.59
N ASN A 833 15.66 11.57 16.56
CA ASN A 833 15.65 12.06 15.17
C ASN A 833 14.73 11.26 14.26
N ALA A 834 13.72 10.56 14.80
CA ALA A 834 12.82 9.76 13.96
C ALA A 834 11.98 10.64 13.02
N VAL A 835 11.52 11.81 13.47
CA VAL A 835 10.64 12.72 12.70
C VAL A 835 9.46 11.94 12.09
N TYR A 836 8.84 11.11 12.93
CA TYR A 836 7.88 10.11 12.49
C TYR A 836 6.73 10.01 13.49
N LYS A 837 6.15 11.16 13.81
CA LYS A 837 4.97 11.26 14.66
C LYS A 837 3.72 10.97 13.85
N GLY A 838 2.66 10.47 14.47
CA GLY A 838 1.36 10.28 13.80
C GLY A 838 0.89 11.57 13.14
N PHE A 839 0.94 12.67 13.88
CA PHE A 839 0.73 14.03 13.39
C PHE A 839 1.78 15.02 13.92
N MET A 840 2.25 15.92 13.07
CA MET A 840 3.28 16.91 13.43
C MET A 840 3.16 18.23 12.65
N ASP A 841 3.94 19.22 13.10
CA ASP A 841 4.11 20.56 12.52
C ASP A 841 2.97 21.56 12.80
N ASN A 842 2.34 22.12 11.75
CA ASN A 842 1.48 23.31 11.81
C ASN A 842 0.00 22.92 11.68
N PHE A 843 -0.69 22.89 12.82
CA PHE A 843 -2.08 22.40 12.91
C PHE A 843 -3.13 23.48 12.64
N GLY A 844 -2.75 24.75 12.51
CA GLY A 844 -3.67 25.85 12.24
C GLY A 844 -4.42 26.38 13.47
N THR A 845 -5.51 27.09 13.23
CA THR A 845 -6.30 27.83 14.23
C THR A 845 -7.72 27.28 14.33
N ASN A 846 -8.22 27.06 15.54
CA ASN A 846 -9.53 26.43 15.81
C ASN A 846 -9.72 25.07 15.12
N SER A 847 -8.61 24.36 14.95
CA SER A 847 -8.57 23.06 14.30
C SER A 847 -9.06 21.94 15.21
N LYS A 848 -9.40 20.81 14.61
CA LYS A 848 -9.88 19.63 15.29
C LYS A 848 -9.28 18.36 14.69
N ILE A 849 -8.76 17.49 15.54
CA ILE A 849 -8.43 16.11 15.18
C ILE A 849 -9.21 15.21 16.12
N HIS A 850 -10.10 14.38 15.58
CA HIS A 850 -11.02 13.65 16.44
C HIS A 850 -11.41 12.28 15.91
N ASN A 851 -11.73 11.37 16.84
CA ASN A 851 -12.09 10.00 16.49
C ASN A 851 -11.00 9.34 15.63
N VAL A 852 -9.74 9.48 16.03
CA VAL A 852 -8.62 8.78 15.40
C VAL A 852 -8.05 7.74 16.36
N TRP A 853 -7.45 6.69 15.80
CA TRP A 853 -6.66 5.71 16.55
C TRP A 853 -5.26 5.66 15.97
N VAL A 854 -4.26 6.01 16.76
CA VAL A 854 -2.87 6.19 16.32
C VAL A 854 -1.94 5.34 17.18
N GLU A 855 -1.15 4.47 16.54
CA GLU A 855 -0.20 3.61 17.23
C GLU A 855 1.12 3.36 16.49
N HIS A 856 2.15 3.01 17.28
CA HIS A 856 3.51 2.67 16.85
C HIS A 856 4.31 3.82 16.23
N PHE A 857 3.89 5.07 16.37
CA PHE A 857 4.68 6.21 15.90
C PHE A 857 5.76 6.59 16.92
N GLU A 858 6.62 7.54 16.55
CA GLU A 858 7.53 8.18 17.49
C GLU A 858 6.72 8.81 18.62
N CYS A 859 5.79 9.69 18.26
CA CYS A 859 4.75 10.21 19.16
C CYS A 859 3.41 10.08 18.44
N GLY A 860 2.30 10.08 19.18
CA GLY A 860 0.99 10.26 18.55
C GLY A 860 0.91 11.64 17.88
N PHE A 861 1.19 12.69 18.65
CA PHE A 861 1.09 14.08 18.22
C PHE A 861 2.25 14.93 18.74
N TRP A 862 2.91 15.67 17.84
CA TRP A 862 3.86 16.73 18.20
C TRP A 862 3.44 18.04 17.56
N VAL A 863 2.72 18.87 18.33
CA VAL A 863 2.15 20.13 17.86
C VAL A 863 3.16 21.24 18.06
N GLY A 864 3.75 21.76 16.98
CA GLY A 864 4.72 22.82 17.10
C GLY A 864 5.38 23.19 15.78
N ASP A 865 5.60 24.49 15.58
CA ASP A 865 6.26 25.00 14.40
C ASP A 865 7.78 25.09 14.57
N TYR A 866 8.51 24.50 13.64
CA TYR A 866 9.95 24.63 13.51
C TYR A 866 10.37 25.20 12.15
N ALA A 867 9.41 25.58 11.30
CA ALA A 867 9.66 26.01 9.93
C ALA A 867 9.71 27.54 9.75
N HIS A 868 9.10 28.31 10.66
CA HIS A 868 9.05 29.78 10.54
C HIS A 868 9.93 30.49 11.57
N THR A 869 10.25 31.75 11.31
CA THR A 869 10.97 32.64 12.24
C THR A 869 10.42 34.07 12.08
N PRO A 870 9.63 34.60 13.05
CA PRO A 870 9.20 33.91 14.27
C PRO A 870 8.32 32.70 13.97
N ALA A 871 8.39 31.69 14.83
CA ALA A 871 7.53 30.51 14.74
C ALA A 871 6.04 30.89 14.85
N ILE A 872 5.19 30.23 14.07
CA ILE A 872 3.72 30.32 14.19
C ILE A 872 3.20 29.29 15.20
N ILE A 873 1.97 29.45 15.69
CA ILE A 873 1.41 28.57 16.72
C ILE A 873 0.11 27.92 16.26
N ALA A 874 -0.16 26.73 16.79
CA ALA A 874 -1.52 26.21 16.83
C ALA A 874 -2.27 26.86 18.00
N ASP A 875 -3.43 27.44 17.74
CA ASP A 875 -4.28 28.08 18.75
C ASP A 875 -5.70 27.54 18.67
N GLY A 876 -6.25 27.08 19.80
CA GLY A 876 -7.60 26.51 19.85
C GLY A 876 -7.73 25.12 19.22
N LEU A 877 -6.63 24.36 19.10
CA LEU A 877 -6.68 22.97 18.61
C LEU A 877 -7.45 22.07 19.59
N ILE A 878 -8.35 21.24 19.08
CA ILE A 878 -9.04 20.20 19.87
C ILE A 878 -8.67 18.82 19.35
N ILE A 879 -8.01 18.02 20.19
CA ILE A 879 -7.83 16.58 20.01
C ILE A 879 -8.88 15.88 20.90
N GLU A 880 -9.80 15.12 20.31
CA GLU A 880 -10.85 14.46 21.11
C GLU A 880 -11.30 13.08 20.64
N ASN A 881 -11.90 12.30 21.54
CA ASN A 881 -12.51 11.00 21.24
C ASN A 881 -11.54 10.02 20.57
N SER A 882 -10.25 10.09 20.91
CA SER A 882 -9.18 9.42 20.18
C SER A 882 -8.48 8.36 21.03
N ARG A 883 -7.79 7.44 20.36
CA ARG A 883 -6.93 6.41 20.98
C ARG A 883 -5.49 6.69 20.54
N VAL A 884 -4.61 6.98 21.49
CA VAL A 884 -3.20 7.28 21.24
C VAL A 884 -2.36 6.31 22.04
N ARG A 885 -1.93 5.23 21.39
CA ARG A 885 -1.42 4.04 22.07
C ARG A 885 -0.10 3.56 21.51
N ASN A 886 0.70 2.87 22.33
CA ASN A 886 1.88 2.13 21.89
C ASN A 886 2.88 2.97 21.07
N ASN A 887 3.04 4.26 21.38
CA ASN A 887 4.04 5.11 20.72
C ASN A 887 5.36 5.04 21.48
N LEU A 888 6.47 5.20 20.75
CA LEU A 888 7.82 5.05 21.30
C LEU A 888 8.23 6.20 22.25
N ALA A 889 7.52 7.32 22.20
CA ALA A 889 7.71 8.52 23.00
C ALA A 889 6.35 9.07 23.47
N ASP A 890 6.19 10.40 23.49
CA ASP A 890 4.99 11.08 23.97
C ASP A 890 3.70 10.60 23.26
N GLY A 891 2.59 10.58 23.99
CA GLY A 891 1.28 10.46 23.35
C GLY A 891 0.93 11.74 22.58
N VAL A 892 0.84 12.86 23.30
CA VAL A 892 0.64 14.21 22.73
C VAL A 892 1.57 15.19 23.40
N ASN A 893 2.31 15.98 22.63
CA ASN A 893 3.07 17.11 23.12
C ASN A 893 2.62 18.42 22.45
N PHE A 894 2.13 19.37 23.25
CA PHE A 894 1.88 20.75 22.85
C PHE A 894 3.13 21.58 23.08
N ALA A 895 3.88 21.81 21.99
CA ALA A 895 5.15 22.50 22.00
C ALA A 895 5.09 23.87 21.31
N GLN A 896 6.22 24.60 21.30
CA GLN A 896 6.43 25.78 20.44
C GLN A 896 5.30 26.83 20.48
N GLY A 897 4.84 27.19 21.69
CA GLY A 897 3.83 28.23 21.85
C GLY A 897 2.39 27.81 21.60
N THR A 898 2.12 26.52 21.32
CA THR A 898 0.76 25.98 21.21
C THR A 898 -0.09 26.42 22.40
N SER A 899 -1.24 27.03 22.11
CA SER A 899 -2.05 27.73 23.11
C SER A 899 -3.55 27.45 22.96
N ASN A 900 -4.29 27.66 24.04
CA ASN A 900 -5.75 27.46 24.12
C ASN A 900 -6.21 26.09 23.57
N SER A 901 -5.31 25.09 23.56
CA SER A 901 -5.51 23.82 22.90
C SER A 901 -5.89 22.73 23.90
N THR A 902 -6.63 21.72 23.46
CA THR A 902 -7.27 20.73 24.33
C THR A 902 -7.02 19.32 23.84
N VAL A 903 -6.64 18.41 24.75
CA VAL A 903 -6.82 16.96 24.57
C VAL A 903 -7.91 16.50 25.53
N ARG A 904 -8.98 15.88 25.00
CA ARG A 904 -10.09 15.42 25.84
C ARG A 904 -10.73 14.11 25.41
N ASN A 905 -11.39 13.46 26.35
CA ASN A 905 -12.13 12.21 26.13
C ASN A 905 -11.33 11.20 25.29
N SER A 906 -10.05 11.03 25.62
CA SER A 906 -9.12 10.22 24.84
C SER A 906 -8.46 9.15 25.71
N SER A 907 -8.19 8.00 25.08
CA SER A 907 -7.46 6.87 25.67
C SER A 907 -6.00 7.01 25.28
N ILE A 908 -5.15 7.24 26.26
CA ILE A 908 -3.71 7.41 26.09
C ILE A 908 -3.04 6.23 26.79
N ARG A 909 -2.44 5.30 26.05
CA ARG A 909 -1.97 4.05 26.68
C ARG A 909 -0.59 3.61 26.20
N ASN A 910 0.23 3.12 27.11
CA ASN A 910 1.47 2.40 26.76
C ASN A 910 2.45 3.24 25.91
N ASN A 911 2.53 4.55 26.20
CA ASN A 911 3.41 5.47 25.50
C ASN A 911 4.77 5.58 26.20
N GLY A 912 5.80 5.85 25.40
CA GLY A 912 7.22 5.79 25.73
C GLY A 912 7.89 7.06 26.15
N ASP A 913 7.12 8.06 26.53
CA ASP A 913 7.53 9.26 27.24
C ASP A 913 6.26 9.84 27.85
N ASP A 914 6.19 11.15 28.11
CA ASP A 914 4.99 11.72 28.72
C ASP A 914 3.70 11.45 27.90
N GLY A 915 2.67 10.90 28.54
CA GLY A 915 1.40 10.57 27.87
C GLY A 915 0.77 11.82 27.23
N LEU A 916 0.63 12.88 28.02
CA LEU A 916 0.19 14.21 27.58
C LEU A 916 1.11 15.29 28.17
N ALA A 917 1.76 16.07 27.30
CA ALA A 917 2.75 17.05 27.71
C ALA A 917 2.50 18.45 27.12
N VAL A 918 2.87 19.48 27.89
CA VAL A 918 3.08 20.85 27.37
C VAL A 918 4.54 21.24 27.57
N TRP A 919 5.28 21.31 26.47
CA TRP A 919 6.65 21.83 26.46
C TRP A 919 6.69 23.24 25.84
N THR A 920 6.78 24.27 26.68
CA THR A 920 6.86 25.67 26.22
C THR A 920 8.24 26.07 25.69
N SER A 921 8.73 25.33 24.70
CA SER A 921 9.92 25.63 23.92
C SER A 921 9.77 26.95 23.16
N ASN A 922 10.89 27.61 22.89
CA ASN A 922 10.95 28.93 22.25
C ASN A 922 11.86 28.94 21.01
N VAL A 923 12.06 27.79 20.37
CA VAL A 923 12.86 27.68 19.15
C VAL A 923 12.28 28.60 18.09
N ASN A 924 13.14 29.27 17.33
CA ASN A 924 12.76 30.26 16.32
C ASN A 924 11.85 31.38 16.85
N GLY A 925 11.94 31.71 18.14
CA GLY A 925 11.16 32.80 18.73
C GLY A 925 9.68 32.47 18.94
N ALA A 926 9.30 31.20 19.06
CA ALA A 926 7.96 30.82 19.48
C ALA A 926 7.60 31.46 20.83
N PRO A 927 6.34 31.92 21.03
CA PRO A 927 5.90 32.46 22.32
C PRO A 927 5.76 31.35 23.38
N ALA A 928 5.53 31.74 24.64
CA ALA A 928 5.18 30.78 25.69
C ALA A 928 3.78 30.21 25.41
N GLY A 929 3.64 28.88 25.44
CA GLY A 929 2.33 28.24 25.37
C GLY A 929 1.49 28.57 26.59
N VAL A 930 0.20 28.87 26.40
CA VAL A 930 -0.72 29.25 27.48
C VAL A 930 -2.09 28.59 27.37
N ASN A 931 -2.78 28.41 28.49
CA ASN A 931 -4.19 28.00 28.58
C ASN A 931 -4.54 26.62 27.97
N ASN A 932 -3.56 25.75 27.75
CA ASN A 932 -3.81 24.38 27.29
C ASN A 932 -4.55 23.53 28.34
N THR A 933 -5.35 22.59 27.87
CA THR A 933 -6.26 21.76 28.67
C THR A 933 -6.10 20.28 28.38
N PHE A 934 -5.90 19.45 29.41
CA PHE A 934 -5.97 17.99 29.31
C PHE A 934 -7.09 17.47 30.19
N SER A 935 -8.28 17.17 29.64
CA SER A 935 -9.44 16.82 30.46
C SER A 935 -10.20 15.58 30.03
N TYR A 936 -10.75 14.83 30.98
CA TYR A 936 -11.51 13.61 30.70
C TYR A 936 -10.71 12.55 29.95
N ASN A 937 -9.41 12.40 30.23
CA ASN A 937 -8.58 11.39 29.58
C ASN A 937 -8.36 10.20 30.52
N THR A 938 -8.32 9.00 29.93
CA THR A 938 -7.84 7.79 30.61
C THR A 938 -6.44 7.50 30.13
N ILE A 939 -5.46 7.57 31.03
CA ILE A 939 -4.03 7.48 30.74
C ILE A 939 -3.44 6.28 31.49
N GLU A 940 -3.05 5.24 30.77
CA GLU A 940 -2.74 3.94 31.36
C GLU A 940 -1.39 3.40 30.87
N ASN A 941 -0.70 2.62 31.71
CA ASN A 941 0.47 1.83 31.32
C ASN A 941 1.63 2.65 30.73
N ASN A 942 1.75 3.92 31.09
CA ASN A 942 2.83 4.78 30.60
C ASN A 942 4.18 4.21 31.09
N TRP A 943 5.12 3.89 30.19
CA TRP A 943 6.30 3.10 30.57
C TRP A 943 7.59 3.89 30.76
N ARG A 944 7.54 5.21 30.53
CA ARG A 944 8.60 6.18 30.82
C ARG A 944 7.96 7.52 31.21
N ALA A 945 8.67 8.34 32.00
CA ALA A 945 8.25 9.71 32.35
C ALA A 945 6.86 9.76 33.03
N ALA A 946 5.96 10.68 32.67
CA ALA A 946 4.68 10.84 33.36
C ALA A 946 3.45 10.64 32.48
N ALA A 947 2.31 10.31 33.07
CA ALA A 947 1.06 10.30 32.33
C ALA A 947 0.65 11.73 31.87
N ILE A 948 0.80 12.74 32.73
CA ILE A 948 0.61 14.16 32.39
C ILE A 948 1.81 14.99 32.84
N ALA A 949 2.33 15.85 31.95
CA ALA A 949 3.44 16.74 32.28
C ALA A 949 3.27 18.19 31.78
N PHE A 950 3.63 19.15 32.63
CA PHE A 950 3.77 20.57 32.25
C PHE A 950 5.18 21.07 32.57
N PHE A 951 5.86 21.69 31.59
CA PHE A 951 7.27 22.12 31.74
C PHE A 951 7.46 23.64 31.83
N GLY A 952 6.39 24.40 31.68
CA GLY A 952 6.42 25.86 31.76
C GLY A 952 5.08 26.45 31.38
N GLY A 953 5.09 27.72 30.96
CA GLY A 953 3.89 28.41 30.48
C GLY A 953 2.99 28.92 31.60
N SER A 954 1.72 29.14 31.26
CA SER A 954 0.74 29.77 32.14
C SER A 954 -0.68 29.30 31.86
N GLY A 955 -1.51 29.18 32.90
CA GLY A 955 -2.96 28.98 32.72
C GLY A 955 -3.37 27.55 32.33
N HIS A 956 -2.42 26.61 32.28
CA HIS A 956 -2.71 25.23 31.89
C HIS A 956 -3.59 24.53 32.93
N LYS A 957 -4.45 23.61 32.46
CA LYS A 957 -5.25 22.78 33.35
C LYS A 957 -5.29 21.32 32.91
N ALA A 958 -5.34 20.42 33.88
CA ALA A 958 -5.62 19.02 33.65
C ALA A 958 -6.69 18.52 34.63
N THR A 959 -7.89 18.21 34.13
CA THR A 959 -9.07 17.98 34.99
C THR A 959 -9.86 16.73 34.61
N HIS A 960 -10.51 16.07 35.56
CA HIS A 960 -11.34 14.88 35.29
C HIS A 960 -10.57 13.71 34.67
N ASN A 961 -9.28 13.52 34.98
CA ASN A 961 -8.50 12.44 34.38
C ASN A 961 -8.50 11.17 35.24
N LEU A 962 -8.28 10.03 34.60
CA LEU A 962 -7.97 8.75 35.24
C LEU A 962 -6.58 8.32 34.80
N ILE A 963 -5.67 8.12 35.75
CA ILE A 963 -4.27 7.77 35.51
C ILE A 963 -3.95 6.47 36.23
N VAL A 964 -3.42 5.47 35.52
CA VAL A 964 -3.28 4.11 36.04
C VAL A 964 -1.97 3.46 35.59
N ASP A 965 -1.30 2.76 36.51
CA ASP A 965 -0.18 1.84 36.26
C ASP A 965 0.99 2.43 35.46
N THR A 966 1.56 3.54 35.94
CA THR A 966 2.78 4.10 35.34
C THR A 966 4.01 3.31 35.76
N VAL A 967 4.96 3.12 34.84
CA VAL A 967 6.24 2.43 35.07
C VAL A 967 7.39 3.40 34.88
N GLY A 968 8.34 3.39 35.82
CA GLY A 968 9.55 4.23 35.72
C GLY A 968 9.30 5.73 35.82
N GLY A 969 8.15 6.18 36.32
CA GLY A 969 7.88 7.60 36.54
C GLY A 969 6.62 7.92 37.32
N SER A 970 5.78 8.83 36.83
CA SER A 970 4.75 9.52 37.63
C SER A 970 3.38 9.55 36.99
N GLY A 971 2.33 9.76 37.77
CA GLY A 971 1.03 10.12 37.22
C GLY A 971 1.05 11.56 36.70
N ILE A 972 1.46 12.51 37.54
CA ILE A 972 1.60 13.93 37.15
C ILE A 972 3.02 14.39 37.42
N ARG A 973 3.62 15.11 36.48
CA ARG A 973 4.95 15.70 36.63
C ARG A 973 4.97 17.18 36.25
N MET A 974 5.74 17.97 36.99
CA MET A 974 6.14 19.30 36.55
C MET A 974 7.63 19.47 36.78
N ASN A 975 8.35 20.05 35.82
CA ASN A 975 9.76 20.39 36.01
C ASN A 975 10.18 21.64 35.24
N THR A 976 11.42 22.07 35.47
CA THR A 976 12.06 23.18 34.73
C THR A 976 13.38 22.75 34.09
N VAL A 977 13.45 21.48 33.65
CA VAL A 977 14.69 20.88 33.12
C VAL A 977 14.93 21.26 31.66
N PHE A 978 13.85 21.42 30.87
CA PHE A 978 13.95 21.62 29.43
C PHE A 978 14.21 23.08 29.05
N PRO A 979 14.84 23.34 27.89
CA PRO A 979 14.95 24.69 27.32
C PRO A 979 13.58 25.35 27.07
N GLY A 980 13.56 26.67 27.06
CA GLY A 980 12.35 27.47 26.77
C GLY A 980 11.86 28.26 27.98
N TYR A 981 10.57 28.59 27.97
CA TYR A 981 9.91 29.28 29.06
C TYR A 981 9.59 28.31 30.19
N HIS A 982 9.69 28.77 31.44
CA HIS A 982 9.22 28.03 32.61
C HIS A 982 8.00 28.73 33.23
N PHE A 983 7.87 28.73 34.56
CA PHE A 983 6.67 29.20 35.26
C PHE A 983 6.76 30.63 35.77
N GLN A 984 7.77 31.42 35.38
CA GLN A 984 8.02 32.75 35.96
C GLN A 984 6.78 33.66 35.88
N ASN A 985 6.05 33.59 34.76
CA ASN A 985 4.84 34.36 34.46
C ASN A 985 3.55 33.52 34.58
N ASN A 986 3.61 32.36 35.22
CA ASN A 986 2.43 31.52 35.40
C ASN A 986 1.40 32.22 36.29
N THR A 987 0.20 32.46 35.77
CA THR A 987 -0.93 33.04 36.52
C THR A 987 -1.65 32.02 37.39
N GLY A 988 -1.52 30.73 37.08
CA GLY A 988 -2.17 29.63 37.79
C GLY A 988 -2.26 28.40 36.90
N ILE A 989 -1.70 27.28 37.35
CA ILE A 989 -1.93 25.95 36.77
C ILE A 989 -2.86 25.17 37.69
N LEU A 990 -3.83 24.45 37.10
CA LEU A 990 -4.83 23.68 37.84
C LEU A 990 -4.81 22.21 37.47
N PHE A 991 -4.63 21.35 38.47
CA PHE A 991 -4.97 19.93 38.38
C PHE A 991 -6.21 19.68 39.24
N SER A 992 -7.27 19.09 38.67
CA SER A 992 -8.45 18.79 39.47
C SER A 992 -9.15 17.49 39.12
N ASP A 993 -9.96 17.00 40.05
CA ASP A 993 -10.92 15.90 39.82
C ASP A 993 -10.25 14.68 39.18
N THR A 994 -9.09 14.27 39.68
CA THR A 994 -8.27 13.23 39.03
C THR A 994 -8.05 12.05 39.97
N THR A 995 -8.16 10.83 39.43
CA THR A 995 -7.78 9.61 40.13
C THR A 995 -6.45 9.11 39.59
N ILE A 996 -5.51 8.80 40.48
CA ILE A 996 -4.19 8.23 40.17
C ILE A 996 -4.07 6.88 40.90
N ILE A 997 -3.76 5.81 40.17
CA ILE A 997 -3.68 4.43 40.69
C ILE A 997 -2.35 3.80 40.27
N GLY A 998 -1.70 3.04 41.15
CA GLY A 998 -0.55 2.19 40.79
C GLY A 998 0.68 2.96 40.27
N SER A 999 0.73 4.27 40.50
CA SER A 999 1.70 5.18 39.88
C SER A 999 2.80 5.63 40.85
N GLY A 1000 3.79 6.37 40.34
CA GLY A 1000 5.03 6.67 41.05
C GLY A 1000 6.06 5.57 40.78
N THR A 1001 7.30 5.73 41.24
CA THR A 1001 8.31 4.68 41.10
C THR A 1001 9.45 4.86 42.09
N SER A 1002 10.21 3.78 42.35
CA SER A 1002 11.53 3.86 42.97
C SER A 1002 12.69 3.81 41.99
N LYS A 1003 12.40 3.64 40.69
CA LYS A 1003 13.42 3.38 39.67
C LYS A 1003 13.02 3.99 38.33
N ASP A 1004 13.16 5.30 38.21
CA ASP A 1004 13.17 5.97 36.90
C ASP A 1004 14.41 5.57 36.08
N LEU A 1005 14.58 6.13 34.88
CA LEU A 1005 15.74 5.84 34.04
C LEU A 1005 17.08 6.31 34.64
N TYR A 1006 17.03 7.14 35.69
CA TYR A 1006 18.19 7.59 36.45
C TYR A 1006 18.33 6.83 37.77
N ASN A 1007 17.64 5.70 37.93
CA ASN A 1007 17.60 4.87 39.13
C ASN A 1007 17.18 5.64 40.39
N GLY A 1008 16.29 6.62 40.26
CA GLY A 1008 15.76 7.40 41.36
C GLY A 1008 14.25 7.25 41.56
N GLU A 1009 13.80 7.59 42.76
CA GLU A 1009 12.39 7.65 43.10
C GLU A 1009 11.66 8.85 42.48
N ARG A 1010 10.40 8.64 42.11
CA ARG A 1010 9.45 9.65 41.66
C ARG A 1010 8.10 9.47 42.35
N GLY A 1011 7.49 10.59 42.71
CA GLY A 1011 6.16 10.57 43.31
C GLY A 1011 5.08 10.17 42.30
N ALA A 1012 3.91 9.74 42.78
CA ALA A 1012 2.72 9.67 41.93
C ALA A 1012 2.37 11.06 41.36
N ILE A 1013 2.61 12.12 42.15
CA ILE A 1013 2.79 13.50 41.71
C ILE A 1013 4.24 13.90 42.00
N ASP A 1014 5.00 14.29 40.97
CA ASP A 1014 6.41 14.70 41.09
C ASP A 1014 6.60 16.15 40.64
N LEU A 1015 7.07 17.00 41.54
CA LEU A 1015 7.36 18.41 41.27
C LEU A 1015 8.86 18.66 41.42
N GLU A 1016 9.53 18.88 40.30
CA GLU A 1016 10.98 19.00 40.20
C GLU A 1016 11.39 20.43 39.83
N ALA A 1017 11.77 21.24 40.82
CA ALA A 1017 12.25 22.60 40.55
C ALA A 1017 13.72 22.56 40.11
N SER A 1018 13.98 22.00 38.92
CA SER A 1018 15.32 21.65 38.43
C SER A 1018 16.27 22.84 38.41
N ASN A 1019 15.86 23.92 37.72
CA ASN A 1019 16.68 25.12 37.51
C ASN A 1019 15.95 26.41 37.92
N ASN A 1020 14.65 26.48 37.63
CA ASN A 1020 13.78 27.61 37.95
C ASN A 1020 12.65 27.18 38.89
N PRO A 1021 12.00 28.14 39.57
CA PRO A 1021 10.94 27.83 40.53
C PRO A 1021 9.71 27.25 39.84
N ILE A 1022 9.06 26.29 40.50
CA ILE A 1022 7.66 25.94 40.20
C ILE A 1022 6.78 26.86 41.04
N ARG A 1023 5.83 27.56 40.41
CA ARG A 1023 4.99 28.54 41.09
C ARG A 1023 3.55 28.54 40.62
N ASN A 1024 2.64 28.95 41.51
CA ASN A 1024 1.21 29.14 41.24
C ASN A 1024 0.54 27.88 40.69
N VAL A 1025 0.56 26.81 41.49
CA VAL A 1025 -0.02 25.51 41.10
C VAL A 1025 -1.02 25.07 42.15
N THR A 1026 -2.22 24.70 41.70
CA THR A 1026 -3.29 24.19 42.55
C THR A 1026 -3.67 22.77 42.14
N PHE A 1027 -3.67 21.86 43.10
CA PHE A 1027 -4.24 20.53 42.99
C PHE A 1027 -5.53 20.49 43.82
N THR A 1028 -6.64 20.04 43.26
CA THR A 1028 -7.93 19.98 44.00
C THR A 1028 -8.71 18.71 43.69
N ASN A 1029 -9.24 18.03 44.70
CA ASN A 1029 -10.05 16.82 44.54
C ASN A 1029 -9.28 15.71 43.79
N ILE A 1030 -8.15 15.28 44.37
CA ILE A 1030 -7.28 14.26 43.79
C ILE A 1030 -7.31 13.02 44.69
N ASP A 1031 -7.60 11.87 44.09
CA ASP A 1031 -7.50 10.57 44.77
C ASP A 1031 -6.26 9.83 44.28
N ILE A 1032 -5.31 9.58 45.17
CA ILE A 1032 -4.06 8.87 44.89
C ILE A 1032 -4.12 7.52 45.62
N ARG A 1033 -4.05 6.42 44.87
CA ARG A 1033 -4.23 5.06 45.40
C ARG A 1033 -3.07 4.17 45.02
N ASN A 1034 -2.64 3.32 45.96
CA ASN A 1034 -1.67 2.26 45.73
C ASN A 1034 -0.36 2.76 45.08
N THR A 1035 0.21 3.84 45.63
CA THR A 1035 1.45 4.42 45.08
C THR A 1035 2.63 3.48 45.30
N GLN A 1036 3.48 3.33 44.27
CA GLN A 1036 4.69 2.49 44.33
C GLN A 1036 5.63 2.95 45.44
N ARG A 1037 6.03 4.24 45.42
CA ARG A 1037 6.92 4.87 46.41
C ARG A 1037 6.21 5.96 47.21
N SER A 1038 6.52 7.24 47.01
CA SER A 1038 5.86 8.36 47.71
C SER A 1038 4.71 8.95 46.87
N ALA A 1039 3.62 9.39 47.50
CA ALA A 1039 2.47 9.92 46.75
C ALA A 1039 2.74 11.31 46.14
N VAL A 1040 3.18 12.27 46.95
CA VAL A 1040 3.57 13.61 46.47
C VAL A 1040 5.06 13.84 46.77
N GLN A 1041 5.83 14.18 45.74
CA GLN A 1041 7.28 14.38 45.82
C GLN A 1041 7.67 15.79 45.36
N PHE A 1042 8.53 16.45 46.13
CA PHE A 1042 9.13 17.74 45.79
C PHE A 1042 10.65 17.66 45.84
N GLY A 1043 11.34 18.29 44.91
CA GLY A 1043 12.78 18.42 45.05
C GLY A 1043 13.48 19.33 44.07
N TYR A 1044 14.81 19.23 44.08
CA TYR A 1044 15.74 20.17 43.46
C TYR A 1044 15.67 21.60 44.03
N GLY A 1045 16.59 22.46 43.61
CA GLY A 1045 16.93 23.72 44.29
C GLY A 1045 16.22 24.96 43.78
N GLY A 1046 15.46 24.90 42.68
CA GLY A 1046 14.87 26.06 42.02
C GLY A 1046 13.80 26.79 42.83
N GLY A 1047 13.13 26.10 43.76
CA GLY A 1047 12.17 26.66 44.70
C GLY A 1047 10.70 26.39 44.36
N PHE A 1048 9.86 26.37 45.40
CA PHE A 1048 8.41 26.15 45.31
C PHE A 1048 7.63 27.30 45.94
N GLN A 1049 6.75 27.94 45.16
CA GLN A 1049 6.06 29.17 45.56
C GLN A 1049 4.56 29.07 45.26
N ASN A 1050 3.70 29.30 46.25
CA ASN A 1050 2.24 29.23 46.08
C ASN A 1050 1.78 27.90 45.45
N ILE A 1051 2.18 26.80 46.10
CA ILE A 1051 1.73 25.46 45.73
C ILE A 1051 0.65 25.02 46.72
N VAL A 1052 -0.53 24.73 46.21
CA VAL A 1052 -1.72 24.45 47.01
C VAL A 1052 -2.32 23.11 46.63
N PHE A 1053 -2.65 22.31 47.63
CA PHE A 1053 -3.31 21.03 47.53
C PHE A 1053 -4.61 21.08 48.35
N ASN A 1054 -5.75 20.85 47.73
CA ASN A 1054 -7.06 20.90 48.37
C ASN A 1054 -7.77 19.56 48.21
N GLN A 1055 -8.33 18.99 49.29
CA GLN A 1055 -9.14 17.78 49.22
C GLN A 1055 -8.38 16.64 48.51
N ILE A 1056 -7.25 16.26 49.09
CA ILE A 1056 -6.41 15.19 48.57
C ILE A 1056 -6.64 13.94 49.42
N ASN A 1057 -6.91 12.81 48.77
CA ASN A 1057 -7.02 11.52 49.44
C ASN A 1057 -5.87 10.65 49.00
N ILE A 1058 -5.05 10.18 49.95
CA ILE A 1058 -3.93 9.28 49.70
C ILE A 1058 -4.20 7.96 50.43
N ASP A 1059 -4.33 6.87 49.68
CA ASP A 1059 -4.56 5.53 50.24
C ASP A 1059 -3.54 4.53 49.66
N GLY A 1060 -2.57 4.14 50.49
CA GLY A 1060 -1.51 3.21 50.08
C GLY A 1060 -0.29 3.91 49.47
N THR A 1061 0.86 3.83 50.13
CA THR A 1061 2.18 4.24 49.60
C THR A 1061 3.25 3.22 49.93
N GLY A 1062 4.37 3.24 49.21
CA GLY A 1062 5.51 2.34 49.45
C GLY A 1062 5.23 0.87 49.14
N LEU A 1063 4.30 0.60 48.22
CA LEU A 1063 3.91 -0.76 47.85
C LEU A 1063 5.01 -1.53 47.10
N ASP A 1064 6.01 -0.85 46.55
CA ASP A 1064 7.19 -1.51 45.98
C ASP A 1064 8.13 -2.11 47.04
N GLY A 1065 7.97 -1.72 48.31
CA GLY A 1065 8.82 -2.17 49.42
C GLY A 1065 10.27 -1.66 49.38
N ILE A 1066 10.61 -0.77 48.45
CA ILE A 1066 11.97 -0.27 48.27
C ILE A 1066 12.27 0.84 49.27
N THR A 1067 13.43 0.73 49.94
CA THR A 1067 13.88 1.73 50.92
C THR A 1067 15.08 2.55 50.45
N THR A 1068 15.90 2.04 49.54
CA THR A 1068 17.00 2.81 48.95
C THR A 1068 16.49 4.08 48.27
N SER A 1069 17.18 5.19 48.43
CA SER A 1069 16.82 6.48 47.83
C SER A 1069 18.03 7.05 47.08
N ARG A 1070 17.77 7.69 45.94
CA ARG A 1070 18.77 8.44 45.18
C ARG A 1070 19.09 9.78 45.84
N PHE A 1071 18.09 10.43 46.43
CA PHE A 1071 18.18 11.83 46.82
C PHE A 1071 18.36 12.05 48.32
N SER A 1072 18.02 11.05 49.15
CA SER A 1072 18.03 11.17 50.60
C SER A 1072 18.50 9.88 51.28
N THR A 1073 18.47 9.84 52.61
CA THR A 1073 18.74 8.61 53.37
C THR A 1073 17.66 7.56 53.10
N PRO A 1074 17.95 6.25 53.21
CA PRO A 1074 16.94 5.22 52.97
C PRO A 1074 15.64 5.43 53.76
N HIS A 1075 14.50 5.28 53.10
CA HIS A 1075 13.16 5.47 53.68
C HIS A 1075 12.08 4.66 52.92
N PRO A 1076 11.04 4.16 53.61
CA PRO A 1076 9.81 3.69 52.96
C PRO A 1076 9.08 4.82 52.21
N GLY A 1077 8.16 4.47 51.31
CA GLY A 1077 7.32 5.46 50.61
C GLY A 1077 6.40 6.25 51.54
N ALA A 1078 6.39 7.58 51.41
CA ALA A 1078 5.63 8.50 52.26
C ALA A 1078 4.40 9.11 51.54
N ALA A 1079 3.47 9.69 52.28
CA ALA A 1079 2.39 10.49 51.69
C ALA A 1079 2.96 11.76 51.03
N ILE A 1080 3.88 12.45 51.71
CA ILE A 1080 4.57 13.65 51.21
C ILE A 1080 6.07 13.47 51.46
N TYR A 1081 6.87 13.65 50.41
CA TYR A 1081 8.32 13.56 50.45
C TYR A 1081 8.96 14.81 49.85
N THR A 1082 9.97 15.36 50.54
CA THR A 1082 10.83 16.40 49.97
C THR A 1082 12.31 16.07 50.10
N TYR A 1083 13.07 16.29 49.04
CA TYR A 1083 14.54 16.25 49.02
C TYR A 1083 15.13 17.64 48.71
N THR A 1084 14.45 18.67 49.20
CA THR A 1084 14.89 20.06 49.14
C THR A 1084 14.33 20.82 50.33
N GLY A 1085 15.10 21.76 50.86
CA GLY A 1085 14.65 22.72 51.86
C GLY A 1085 14.09 24.02 51.28
N ASN A 1086 14.13 24.21 49.95
CA ASN A 1086 13.77 25.48 49.33
C ASN A 1086 12.32 25.47 48.83
N GLY A 1087 11.37 25.91 49.65
CA GLY A 1087 10.00 26.18 49.20
C GLY A 1087 8.94 25.91 50.23
N SER A 1088 7.68 26.00 49.78
CA SER A 1088 6.50 25.77 50.61
C SER A 1088 5.38 25.11 49.83
N ALA A 1089 4.57 24.31 50.52
CA ALA A 1089 3.31 23.79 50.00
C ALA A 1089 2.25 23.78 51.10
N THR A 1090 1.01 24.13 50.74
CA THR A 1090 -0.15 24.13 51.65
C THR A 1090 -1.12 23.03 51.26
N PHE A 1091 -1.46 22.17 52.21
CA PHE A 1091 -2.48 21.13 52.06
C PHE A 1091 -3.68 21.47 52.92
N ASN A 1092 -4.85 21.57 52.31
CA ASN A 1092 -6.14 21.79 52.95
C ASN A 1092 -6.98 20.52 52.83
N ASN A 1093 -7.48 20.00 53.95
CA ASN A 1093 -8.30 18.76 53.97
C ASN A 1093 -7.60 17.56 53.29
N LEU A 1094 -6.36 17.28 53.71
CA LEU A 1094 -5.63 16.08 53.31
C LEU A 1094 -6.10 14.88 54.13
N THR A 1095 -6.48 13.79 53.47
CA THR A 1095 -6.73 12.49 54.11
C THR A 1095 -5.64 11.50 53.70
N THR A 1096 -5.13 10.74 54.67
CA THR A 1096 -4.11 9.71 54.43
C THR A 1096 -4.52 8.39 55.07
N ARG A 1097 -4.19 7.28 54.42
CA ARG A 1097 -4.41 5.91 54.89
C ARG A 1097 -3.35 4.98 54.31
N ASN A 1098 -2.99 3.93 55.06
CA ASN A 1098 -2.07 2.88 54.61
C ASN A 1098 -0.71 3.40 54.10
N ILE A 1099 -0.10 4.33 54.84
CA ILE A 1099 1.18 4.95 54.45
C ILE A 1099 2.34 4.12 55.01
N ALA A 1100 3.25 3.67 54.14
CA ALA A 1100 4.39 2.83 54.56
C ALA A 1100 5.38 3.58 55.46
N HIS A 1101 5.61 4.87 55.21
CA HIS A 1101 6.48 5.69 56.06
C HIS A 1101 5.78 5.98 57.42
N PRO A 1102 6.38 5.62 58.56
CA PRO A 1102 5.70 5.67 59.87
C PRO A 1102 5.33 7.08 60.32
N ASN A 1103 6.08 8.10 59.88
CA ASN A 1103 5.81 9.50 60.19
C ASN A 1103 4.80 10.15 59.23
N LEU A 1104 4.22 9.38 58.31
CA LEU A 1104 3.40 9.81 57.16
C LEU A 1104 4.15 10.66 56.12
N TYR A 1105 5.02 11.56 56.57
CA TYR A 1105 5.76 12.51 55.75
C TYR A 1105 7.27 12.33 55.96
N PHE A 1106 8.06 12.65 54.94
CA PHE A 1106 9.51 12.72 55.02
C PHE A 1106 10.00 14.03 54.39
N ILE A 1107 10.23 15.04 55.23
CA ILE A 1107 10.43 16.42 54.79
C ILE A 1107 11.85 16.86 55.12
N GLN A 1108 12.60 17.29 54.11
CA GLN A 1108 13.92 17.87 54.29
C GLN A 1108 13.83 19.22 55.03
N ASN A 1109 14.74 19.41 55.98
CA ASN A 1109 14.81 20.63 56.79
C ASN A 1109 14.86 21.90 55.92
N GLY A 1110 14.08 22.91 56.30
CA GLY A 1110 13.91 24.18 55.58
C GLY A 1110 12.63 24.26 54.74
N PHE A 1111 12.09 23.14 54.28
CA PHE A 1111 10.85 23.15 53.50
C PHE A 1111 9.65 23.44 54.39
N ASN A 1112 8.86 24.45 54.03
CA ASN A 1112 7.70 24.86 54.81
C ASN A 1112 6.43 24.12 54.36
N LEU A 1113 6.17 22.96 54.97
CA LEU A 1113 4.94 22.20 54.77
C LEU A 1113 3.84 22.70 55.72
N ILE A 1114 2.73 23.19 55.16
CA ILE A 1114 1.56 23.68 55.91
C ILE A 1114 0.43 22.68 55.71
N LEU A 1115 -0.11 22.13 56.80
CA LEU A 1115 -1.26 21.22 56.81
C LEU A 1115 -2.39 21.86 57.62
N GLN A 1116 -3.59 22.03 57.05
CA GLN A 1116 -4.72 22.68 57.73
C GLN A 1116 -6.11 22.17 57.30
#